data_AF-A0A5D0V9Z5-F1
#
_entry.id   AF-A0A5D0V9Z5-F1
#
_cell.length_a   1.000
_cell.length_b   1.000
_cell.length_c   1.000
_cell.angle_alpha   90.00
_cell.angle_beta   90.00
_cell.angle_gamma   90.00
#
_symmetry.space_group_name_H-M   'P 1'
#
loop_
_entity.id
_entity.type
_entity.pdbx_description
1 polymer ?
#
loop_
_entity_poly.entity_id
_entity_poly.type
_entity_poly.pdbx_seq_one_letter_code
_entity_poly.pdbx_strand_id
1 'polypeptide(L)'
;MIPQTVPSSTPVTARSRLRLFMMSSALVLMSGPAFAEETGLSAFNSYVEALRALGLEVENGAVNYDETSDTLTLTDSKMALSGVIQGLPVEETDVSDNDGPTDIEPAKVTDLTYALSMASGTVTIQGLTHEDDTFSATSWTYSDDTQFSVSGEAEGKGRLKIEGRLSGAAVTNYDFVIPTLPAEDAEHKVSRWLPFVRAAIMSSYDETKVDTTAMTIEAFKVEDGNETLVLSGTGQVDGYRMAGVHDGKVEEQSIDRMTQNLKALDPKSGRLLDQVTSQGKTIYQNIDLGALIDLFDPSVKETGDKVTLIGSASAIDYESQQEVSQGTSVKMNVDKTSFSDVTVVKRDSDVLALLDELLNNQAPDPEGLVVGALQFYRAFGIADARATGIALKIPDPDEQTEFNVDIKEMSMSDMSSDGIGEMMIVGFDAPELPGGASAKLDWAALGDVEFADFGPMKETIGKLFEDPSYAENNPLEVTRAFLPQSLGYEIEGLSLNFPDTGEMEIGKTEFNISTTVPPIPTSLYAKTEGLKASVENIDDEEAQALFQALGLTEVQWSNETRLYWDEATKDLTLERIMIDVQGFGRAELSAKFANVPKELFEDPEGQGQVAAIMAQFVNASLVFKDDGLAARGLPHMAEKQGIPTEVFRAALVGQAVEASRQIGNDNLTAMVQEQATKFLENPGTLKVTMSPEKPVPFAQILGSIAAPQTLPDLLNVNIVAD
;
A
#
# COMPACT_ATOMS: atom_id res chain seq x y z
N MET A 1 12.03 -8.95 -4.17
CA MET A 1 13.31 -8.97 -3.44
C MET A 1 14.08 -7.75 -3.88
N ILE A 2 14.20 -6.76 -3.00
CA ILE A 2 15.01 -5.57 -3.21
C ILE A 2 16.24 -5.80 -2.33
N PRO A 3 17.44 -6.07 -2.86
CA PRO A 3 18.62 -6.11 -2.02
C PRO A 3 19.07 -4.66 -1.75
N GLN A 4 19.13 -4.34 -0.47
CA GLN A 4 19.87 -3.20 0.08
C GLN A 4 21.35 -3.34 -0.31
N THR A 5 21.98 -2.28 -0.81
CA THR A 5 23.37 -2.00 -0.47
C THR A 5 23.66 -0.51 -0.50
N VAL A 6 24.40 -0.12 0.52
CA VAL A 6 24.74 1.24 0.89
C VAL A 6 26.17 1.49 0.37
N PRO A 7 26.45 2.50 -0.49
CA PRO A 7 27.80 2.71 -1.06
C PRO A 7 28.76 3.50 -0.15
N SER A 8 29.93 2.93 0.14
CA SER A 8 31.09 3.62 0.71
C SER A 8 31.78 4.51 -0.34
N SER A 9 31.77 5.84 -0.17
CA SER A 9 32.57 6.81 -0.95
C SER A 9 33.92 7.21 -0.31
N THR A 10 35.04 7.00 -1.01
CA THR A 10 36.32 7.72 -0.79
C THR A 10 36.18 9.21 -1.14
N PRO A 11 37.06 10.11 -0.63
CA PRO A 11 36.73 11.52 -0.44
C PRO A 11 36.74 12.29 -1.75
N VAL A 12 35.56 12.45 -2.34
CA VAL A 12 35.27 13.43 -3.37
C VAL A 12 35.03 14.78 -2.70
N THR A 13 35.70 15.83 -3.18
CA THR A 13 35.60 17.17 -2.57
C THR A 13 34.15 17.66 -2.51
N ALA A 14 33.67 17.93 -1.28
CA ALA A 14 32.31 18.35 -0.95
C ALA A 14 31.76 19.54 -1.75
N ARG A 15 32.65 20.36 -2.35
CA ARG A 15 32.31 21.57 -3.09
C ARG A 15 31.44 21.37 -4.34
N SER A 16 31.41 20.18 -4.93
CA SER A 16 30.70 19.97 -6.19
C SER A 16 29.33 19.32 -6.08
N ARG A 17 29.06 18.53 -5.03
CA ARG A 17 27.69 18.07 -4.70
C ARG A 17 26.81 19.21 -4.18
N LEU A 18 27.44 20.25 -3.65
CA LEU A 18 26.85 21.47 -3.09
C LEU A 18 25.89 22.21 -4.02
N ARG A 19 26.17 22.26 -5.33
CA ARG A 19 25.57 23.26 -6.23
C ARG A 19 24.39 22.77 -7.07
N LEU A 20 23.86 21.56 -6.84
CA LEU A 20 22.64 21.09 -7.55
C LEU A 20 21.34 21.42 -6.79
N PHE A 21 21.41 21.59 -5.47
CA PHE A 21 20.25 21.85 -4.59
C PHE A 21 19.89 23.34 -4.42
N MET A 22 20.67 24.27 -4.97
CA MET A 22 20.51 25.70 -4.71
C MET A 22 19.70 26.41 -5.80
N MET A 23 18.38 26.37 -5.66
CA MET A 23 17.45 27.39 -6.17
C MET A 23 16.47 27.72 -5.05
N SER A 24 17.03 28.19 -3.93
CA SER A 24 16.37 28.98 -2.88
C SER A 24 17.42 29.36 -1.84
N SER A 25 17.93 30.59 -1.98
CA SER A 25 18.38 31.43 -0.85
C SER A 25 19.80 31.14 -0.29
N ALA A 26 20.61 32.17 0.07
CA ALA A 26 22.10 32.12 0.09
C ALA A 26 22.97 33.23 0.79
N LEU A 27 23.78 33.03 1.85
CA LEU A 27 24.01 33.84 3.12
C LEU A 27 25.29 34.71 3.41
N VAL A 28 25.41 35.50 4.53
CA VAL A 28 26.44 35.47 5.67
C VAL A 28 26.38 36.62 6.74
N LEU A 29 26.33 36.20 8.02
CA LEU A 29 26.56 36.90 9.31
C LEU A 29 27.84 37.75 9.46
N MET A 30 27.70 38.97 10.01
CA MET A 30 28.70 39.62 10.88
C MET A 30 28.03 40.30 12.07
N SER A 31 28.45 39.93 13.30
CA SER A 31 28.03 40.59 14.53
C SER A 31 28.52 42.05 14.59
N GLY A 32 27.58 43.00 14.60
CA GLY A 32 27.81 44.45 14.78
C GLY A 32 26.51 45.14 15.24
N PRO A 33 26.57 46.35 15.84
CA PRO A 33 25.48 46.89 16.65
C PRO A 33 24.29 47.37 15.80
N ALA A 34 23.07 46.97 16.16
CA ALA A 34 21.78 47.50 15.68
C ALA A 34 21.79 47.98 14.22
N PHE A 35 21.55 47.07 13.27
CA PHE A 35 21.60 47.37 11.84
C PHE A 35 20.51 48.37 11.44
N ALA A 36 20.89 49.29 10.55
CA ALA A 36 19.94 50.14 9.86
C ALA A 36 19.25 49.28 8.78
N GLU A 37 17.92 49.36 8.70
CA GLU A 37 17.13 48.78 7.61
C GLU A 37 17.72 49.21 6.26
N GLU A 38 18.18 48.24 5.47
CA GLU A 38 18.64 48.49 4.11
C GLU A 38 17.44 48.45 3.17
N THR A 39 17.33 49.41 2.25
CA THR A 39 16.22 49.49 1.30
C THR A 39 16.72 49.61 -0.15
N GLY A 40 15.86 49.20 -1.09
CA GLY A 40 16.08 49.38 -2.52
C GLY A 40 17.42 48.79 -2.99
N LEU A 41 18.27 49.63 -3.58
CA LEU A 41 19.55 49.20 -4.16
C LEU A 41 20.52 48.62 -3.11
N SER A 42 20.49 49.09 -1.86
CA SER A 42 21.36 48.55 -0.80
C SER A 42 20.99 47.11 -0.48
N ALA A 43 19.71 46.85 -0.22
CA ALA A 43 19.18 45.52 0.04
C ALA A 43 19.43 44.58 -1.15
N PHE A 44 19.30 45.08 -2.39
CA PHE A 44 19.59 44.28 -3.59
C PHE A 44 21.06 43.87 -3.70
N ASN A 45 22.00 44.75 -3.35
CA ASN A 45 23.42 44.40 -3.35
C ASN A 45 23.71 43.31 -2.31
N SER A 46 23.12 43.42 -1.12
CA SER A 46 23.20 42.41 -0.07
C SER A 46 22.64 41.06 -0.56
N TYR A 47 21.50 41.06 -1.25
CA TYR A 47 20.93 39.87 -1.89
C TYR A 47 21.91 39.21 -2.88
N VAL A 48 22.54 40.00 -3.77
CA VAL A 48 23.50 39.48 -4.76
C VAL A 48 24.78 38.96 -4.12
N GLU A 49 25.31 39.67 -3.12
CA GLU A 49 26.49 39.23 -2.37
C GLU A 49 26.23 37.89 -1.68
N ALA A 50 25.06 37.78 -1.08
CA ALA A 50 24.62 36.58 -0.43
C ALA A 50 24.52 35.43 -1.47
N LEU A 51 23.82 35.60 -2.60
CA LEU A 51 23.75 34.59 -3.68
C LEU A 51 25.14 34.11 -4.13
N ARG A 52 26.08 35.05 -4.29
CA ARG A 52 27.48 34.73 -4.66
C ARG A 52 28.22 33.96 -3.58
N ALA A 53 27.90 34.18 -2.30
CA ALA A 53 28.48 33.43 -1.19
C ALA A 53 28.09 31.94 -1.22
N LEU A 54 26.94 31.60 -1.80
CA LEU A 54 26.59 30.21 -2.11
C LEU A 54 27.22 29.65 -3.39
N GLY A 55 27.91 30.48 -4.15
CA GLY A 55 28.59 30.09 -5.39
C GLY A 55 27.72 30.23 -6.64
N LEU A 56 26.60 30.96 -6.57
CA LEU A 56 25.84 31.35 -7.76
C LEU A 56 26.57 32.46 -8.51
N GLU A 57 26.63 32.32 -9.82
CA GLU A 57 27.04 33.38 -10.74
C GLU A 57 25.81 34.26 -11.01
N VAL A 58 25.91 35.54 -10.63
CA VAL A 58 24.82 36.51 -10.80
C VAL A 58 25.32 37.66 -11.67
N GLU A 59 24.69 37.82 -12.83
CA GLU A 59 24.95 38.85 -13.82
C GLU A 59 23.66 39.66 -14.05
N ASN A 60 23.74 40.98 -14.02
CA ASN A 60 22.63 41.87 -14.34
C ASN A 60 23.12 42.93 -15.33
N GLY A 61 22.24 43.35 -16.24
CA GLY A 61 22.42 44.52 -17.10
C GLY A 61 22.26 45.82 -16.31
N ALA A 62 21.30 46.65 -16.69
CA ALA A 62 20.99 47.88 -15.96
C ALA A 62 20.19 47.55 -14.69
N VAL A 63 20.60 48.10 -13.54
CA VAL A 63 19.86 48.07 -12.28
C VAL A 63 19.41 49.49 -11.95
N ASN A 64 18.12 49.77 -12.08
CA ASN A 64 17.54 51.09 -11.85
C ASN A 64 16.64 51.04 -10.62
N TYR A 65 16.83 51.99 -9.69
CA TYR A 65 15.97 52.15 -8.51
C TYR A 65 15.19 53.46 -8.62
N ASP A 66 13.87 53.40 -8.49
CA ASP A 66 12.98 54.56 -8.37
C ASP A 66 12.50 54.71 -6.92
N GLU A 67 13.06 55.70 -6.21
CA GLU A 67 12.72 56.02 -4.81
C GLU A 67 11.24 56.43 -4.63
N THR A 68 10.56 56.91 -5.66
CA THR A 68 9.17 57.39 -5.53
C THR A 68 8.18 56.23 -5.47
N SER A 69 8.45 55.19 -6.26
CA SER A 69 7.63 53.98 -6.35
C SER A 69 8.20 52.81 -5.56
N ASP A 70 9.38 53.01 -4.94
CA ASP A 70 10.17 52.01 -4.25
C ASP A 70 10.39 50.73 -5.09
N THR A 71 10.77 50.94 -6.35
CA THR A 71 10.82 49.88 -7.36
C THR A 71 12.23 49.75 -7.94
N LEU A 72 12.75 48.52 -7.93
CA LEU A 72 13.95 48.09 -8.65
C LEU A 72 13.55 47.47 -9.99
N THR A 73 14.22 47.87 -11.06
CA THR A 73 14.10 47.24 -12.39
C THR A 73 15.47 46.80 -12.86
N LEU A 74 15.60 45.50 -13.11
CA LEU A 74 16.81 44.85 -13.61
C LEU A 74 16.60 44.42 -15.05
N THR A 75 17.55 44.71 -15.94
CA THR A 75 17.53 44.19 -17.32
C THR A 75 18.52 43.05 -17.48
N ASP A 76 18.22 42.10 -18.37
CA ASP A 76 19.12 40.99 -18.73
C ASP A 76 19.68 40.25 -17.51
N SER A 77 18.82 40.00 -16.52
CA SER A 77 19.17 39.34 -15.26
C SER A 77 19.42 37.86 -15.49
N LYS A 78 20.57 37.36 -15.06
CA LYS A 78 20.99 35.97 -15.22
C LYS A 78 21.57 35.43 -13.92
N MET A 79 21.11 34.24 -13.55
CA MET A 79 21.65 33.44 -12.45
C MET A 79 22.12 32.10 -13.02
N ALA A 80 23.31 31.65 -12.66
CA ALA A 80 23.85 30.38 -13.12
C ALA A 80 24.62 29.65 -12.02
N LEU A 81 24.63 28.33 -12.11
CA LEU A 81 25.29 27.45 -11.18
C LEU A 81 25.80 26.24 -11.93
N SER A 82 27.10 25.98 -11.87
CA SER A 82 27.73 24.85 -12.59
C SER A 82 28.77 24.18 -11.71
N GLY A 83 29.10 22.92 -11.99
CA GLY A 83 30.10 22.18 -11.22
C GLY A 83 30.33 20.77 -11.73
N VAL A 84 31.19 20.02 -11.04
CA VAL A 84 31.55 18.63 -11.41
C VAL A 84 31.46 17.72 -10.19
N ILE A 85 30.40 16.93 -10.08
CA ILE A 85 30.27 15.89 -9.04
C ILE A 85 31.21 14.76 -9.41
N GLN A 86 32.26 14.55 -8.62
CA GLN A 86 33.25 13.52 -8.94
C GLN A 86 32.85 12.16 -8.37
N GLY A 87 33.40 11.10 -8.95
CA GLY A 87 33.39 9.76 -8.35
C GLY A 87 32.01 9.13 -8.19
N LEU A 88 31.13 9.31 -9.18
CA LEU A 88 29.82 8.63 -9.22
C LEU A 88 29.99 7.18 -9.72
N PRO A 89 29.38 6.18 -9.09
CA PRO A 89 29.43 4.79 -9.56
C PRO A 89 28.75 4.61 -10.92
N VAL A 90 29.32 3.75 -11.77
CA VAL A 90 29.04 3.69 -13.22
C VAL A 90 28.22 2.46 -13.65
N GLU A 91 28.12 1.44 -12.81
CA GLU A 91 27.37 0.21 -13.05
C GLU A 91 26.54 -0.17 -11.82
N GLU A 92 25.42 -0.86 -12.02
CA GLU A 92 24.85 -1.72 -10.98
C GLU A 92 25.96 -2.72 -10.61
N THR A 93 26.55 -2.53 -9.45
CA THR A 93 27.39 -3.57 -8.86
C THR A 93 26.42 -4.67 -8.49
N ASP A 94 26.53 -5.84 -9.12
CA ASP A 94 25.76 -7.01 -8.72
C ASP A 94 26.24 -7.41 -7.31
N VAL A 95 25.53 -6.91 -6.32
CA VAL A 95 25.76 -7.16 -4.89
C VAL A 95 25.12 -8.48 -4.43
N SER A 96 24.58 -9.28 -5.35
CA SER A 96 24.00 -10.58 -5.04
C SER A 96 25.00 -11.75 -5.09
N ASP A 97 26.17 -11.56 -5.71
CA ASP A 97 27.24 -12.55 -5.69
C ASP A 97 28.03 -12.46 -4.37
N ASN A 98 28.21 -13.61 -3.74
CA ASN A 98 28.77 -13.84 -2.39
C ASN A 98 30.24 -13.43 -2.18
N ASP A 99 30.81 -12.61 -3.07
CA ASP A 99 32.10 -11.99 -2.84
C ASP A 99 31.86 -10.76 -1.97
N GLY A 100 32.36 -10.80 -0.72
CA GLY A 100 32.23 -9.71 0.26
C GLY A 100 32.74 -8.34 -0.25
N PRO A 101 32.80 -7.29 0.60
CA PRO A 101 33.08 -5.93 0.16
C PRO A 101 34.33 -5.86 -0.72
N THR A 102 34.12 -5.72 -2.03
CA THR A 102 35.16 -5.50 -3.01
C THR A 102 35.22 -4.00 -3.25
N ASP A 103 36.40 -3.40 -3.04
CA ASP A 103 36.63 -1.99 -3.39
C ASP A 103 36.12 -1.76 -4.82
N ILE A 104 35.22 -0.79 -5.02
CA ILE A 104 34.80 -0.39 -6.37
C ILE A 104 36.08 0.08 -7.08
N GLU A 105 36.51 -0.69 -8.07
CA GLU A 105 37.74 -0.36 -8.80
C GLU A 105 37.65 1.08 -9.33
N PRO A 106 38.74 1.88 -9.25
CA PRO A 106 38.76 3.27 -9.75
C PRO A 106 38.33 3.43 -11.22
N ALA A 107 38.34 2.35 -12.00
CA ALA A 107 37.88 2.31 -13.38
C ALA A 107 36.34 2.30 -13.52
N LYS A 108 35.58 2.16 -12.42
CA LYS A 108 34.12 2.07 -12.39
C LYS A 108 33.42 3.30 -11.82
N VAL A 109 34.11 4.45 -11.75
CA VAL A 109 33.53 5.74 -11.36
C VAL A 109 33.63 6.75 -12.51
N THR A 110 32.66 7.66 -12.61
CA THR A 110 32.63 8.76 -13.60
C THR A 110 32.32 10.09 -12.91
N ASP A 111 32.71 11.18 -13.56
CA ASP A 111 32.42 12.53 -13.09
C ASP A 111 31.17 13.05 -13.83
N LEU A 112 30.24 13.66 -13.08
CA LEU A 112 29.06 14.34 -13.64
C LEU A 112 29.29 15.84 -13.63
N THR A 113 29.49 16.41 -14.82
CA THR A 113 29.44 17.86 -15.02
C THR A 113 27.99 18.31 -15.07
N TYR A 114 27.62 19.35 -14.35
CA TYR A 114 26.28 19.94 -14.40
C TYR A 114 26.34 21.44 -14.59
N ALA A 115 25.27 21.98 -15.17
CA ALA A 115 25.02 23.41 -15.27
C ALA A 115 23.52 23.69 -15.19
N LEU A 116 23.15 24.68 -14.39
CA LEU A 116 21.82 25.24 -14.25
C LEU A 116 21.92 26.73 -14.55
N SER A 117 20.95 27.27 -15.27
CA SER A 117 20.85 28.72 -15.46
C SER A 117 19.41 29.17 -15.58
N MET A 118 19.16 30.41 -15.15
CA MET A 118 17.90 31.12 -15.33
C MET A 118 18.22 32.53 -15.82
N ALA A 119 17.53 32.98 -16.86
CA ALA A 119 17.71 34.31 -17.44
C ALA A 119 16.36 34.97 -17.68
N SER A 120 16.24 36.24 -17.34
CA SER A 120 15.02 37.03 -17.48
C SER A 120 15.35 38.37 -18.13
N GLY A 121 14.58 38.76 -19.15
CA GLY A 121 14.79 40.03 -19.84
C GLY A 121 14.58 41.23 -18.91
N THR A 122 13.60 41.15 -18.00
CA THR A 122 13.35 42.15 -16.97
C THR A 122 12.87 41.52 -15.68
N VAL A 123 13.50 41.90 -14.56
CA VAL A 123 13.03 41.58 -13.22
C VAL A 123 12.61 42.88 -12.53
N THR A 124 11.42 42.89 -11.93
CA THR A 124 10.90 44.03 -11.18
C THR A 124 10.68 43.62 -9.73
N ILE A 125 11.27 44.37 -8.80
CA ILE A 125 11.16 44.11 -7.35
C ILE A 125 10.66 45.38 -6.69
N GLN A 126 9.56 45.30 -5.95
CA GLN A 126 8.97 46.44 -5.24
C GLN A 126 9.10 46.26 -3.73
N GLY A 127 9.54 47.31 -3.03
CA GLY A 127 9.63 47.32 -1.57
C GLY A 127 10.71 46.41 -1.01
N LEU A 128 11.83 46.22 -1.72
CA LEU A 128 12.90 45.34 -1.26
C LEU A 128 13.60 45.95 -0.04
N THR A 129 13.56 45.22 1.07
CA THR A 129 14.24 45.56 2.31
C THR A 129 15.07 44.38 2.82
N HIS A 130 16.07 44.68 3.64
CA HIS A 130 16.89 43.69 4.32
C HIS A 130 17.15 44.14 5.77
N GLU A 131 16.63 43.38 6.71
CA GLU A 131 16.74 43.61 8.16
C GLU A 131 16.92 42.25 8.86
N ASP A 132 17.84 42.17 9.82
CA ASP A 132 18.10 40.96 10.64
C ASP A 132 18.21 39.65 9.82
N ASP A 133 19.04 39.65 8.77
CA ASP A 133 19.28 38.53 7.83
C ASP A 133 18.04 38.06 7.03
N THR A 134 16.94 38.84 7.09
CA THR A 134 15.68 38.57 6.39
C THR A 134 15.49 39.55 5.25
N PHE A 135 15.17 39.05 4.06
CA PHE A 135 14.79 39.85 2.90
C PHE A 135 13.28 39.89 2.80
N SER A 136 12.73 41.08 2.55
CA SER A 136 11.29 41.29 2.38
C SER A 136 11.03 42.07 1.09
N ALA A 137 10.00 41.69 0.32
CA ALA A 137 9.56 42.39 -0.87
C ALA A 137 8.04 42.36 -1.03
N THR A 138 7.42 43.52 -1.31
CA THR A 138 5.98 43.59 -1.58
C THR A 138 5.60 42.85 -2.86
N SER A 139 6.44 42.95 -3.90
CA SER A 139 6.29 42.11 -5.10
C SER A 139 7.62 41.84 -5.77
N TRP A 140 7.70 40.68 -6.44
CA TRP A 140 8.84 40.30 -7.26
C TRP A 140 8.30 39.62 -8.52
N THR A 141 8.57 40.20 -9.69
CA THR A 141 8.01 39.77 -10.98
C THR A 141 9.10 39.58 -12.01
N TYR A 142 9.00 38.52 -12.80
CA TYR A 142 9.88 38.21 -13.91
C TYR A 142 9.13 38.44 -15.24
N SER A 143 9.85 38.84 -16.29
CA SER A 143 9.27 39.03 -17.62
C SER A 143 8.89 37.70 -18.29
N ASP A 144 7.95 37.75 -19.24
CA ASP A 144 7.43 36.56 -19.93
C ASP A 144 8.43 35.85 -20.86
N ASP A 145 9.60 36.45 -21.08
CA ASP A 145 10.69 35.87 -21.83
C ASP A 145 11.68 35.09 -20.95
N THR A 146 11.36 34.88 -19.67
CA THR A 146 12.21 34.19 -18.70
C THR A 146 12.46 32.75 -19.14
N GLN A 147 13.72 32.33 -19.14
CA GLN A 147 14.17 31.02 -19.59
C GLN A 147 14.98 30.34 -18.49
N PHE A 148 14.94 29.01 -18.47
CA PHE A 148 15.85 28.22 -17.65
C PHE A 148 16.47 27.08 -18.47
N SER A 149 17.66 26.65 -18.06
CA SER A 149 18.35 25.50 -18.64
C SER A 149 18.94 24.64 -17.54
N VAL A 150 18.79 23.33 -17.64
CA VAL A 150 19.50 22.35 -16.82
C VAL A 150 20.22 21.39 -17.76
N SER A 151 21.50 21.13 -17.51
CA SER A 151 22.27 20.14 -18.25
C SER A 151 23.15 19.33 -17.31
N GLY A 152 23.28 18.04 -17.61
CA GLY A 152 24.21 17.13 -16.94
C GLY A 152 24.91 16.26 -17.96
N GLU A 153 26.21 16.02 -17.81
CA GLU A 153 27.01 15.18 -18.69
C GLU A 153 27.96 14.32 -17.87
N ALA A 154 27.92 13.01 -18.09
CA ALA A 154 28.85 12.04 -17.53
C ALA A 154 29.74 11.51 -18.65
N GLU A 155 31.06 11.67 -18.51
CA GLU A 155 32.02 11.36 -19.56
C GLU A 155 31.90 9.90 -20.02
N GLY A 156 31.71 9.71 -21.33
CA GLY A 156 31.58 8.39 -21.95
C GLY A 156 30.29 7.63 -21.60
N LYS A 157 29.32 8.25 -20.91
CA LYS A 157 28.07 7.59 -20.47
C LYS A 157 26.83 8.22 -21.04
N GLY A 158 26.77 9.55 -21.11
CA GLY A 158 25.59 10.24 -21.63
C GLY A 158 25.45 11.67 -21.17
N ARG A 159 24.40 12.33 -21.67
CA ARG A 159 24.03 13.69 -21.26
C ARG A 159 22.52 13.87 -21.19
N LEU A 160 22.09 14.78 -20.34
CA LEU A 160 20.73 15.27 -20.18
C LEU A 160 20.73 16.77 -20.44
N LYS A 161 19.72 17.25 -21.16
CA LYS A 161 19.45 18.67 -21.36
C LYS A 161 17.95 18.93 -21.17
N ILE A 162 17.64 19.93 -20.35
CA ILE A 162 16.29 20.45 -20.14
C ILE A 162 16.37 21.95 -20.42
N GLU A 163 15.48 22.46 -21.27
CA GLU A 163 15.35 23.88 -21.54
C GLU A 163 13.89 24.27 -21.35
N GLY A 164 13.63 25.42 -20.77
CA GLY A 164 12.26 25.87 -20.58
C GLY A 164 12.08 27.37 -20.54
N ARG A 165 10.81 27.78 -20.59
CA ARG A 165 10.36 29.17 -20.54
C ARG A 165 9.23 29.31 -19.54
N LEU A 166 9.23 30.44 -18.84
CA LEU A 166 8.27 30.82 -17.83
C LEU A 166 7.59 32.13 -18.26
N SER A 167 6.27 32.22 -18.09
CA SER A 167 5.52 33.47 -18.25
C SER A 167 4.64 33.75 -17.04
N GLY A 168 4.43 35.03 -16.73
CA GLY A 168 3.61 35.47 -15.61
C GLY A 168 4.17 35.10 -14.23
N ALA A 169 5.48 34.84 -14.13
CA ALA A 169 6.11 34.44 -12.87
C ALA A 169 6.19 35.61 -11.88
N ALA A 170 5.53 35.49 -10.74
CA ALA A 170 5.50 36.52 -9.72
C ALA A 170 5.31 35.95 -8.31
N VAL A 171 5.82 36.67 -7.30
CA VAL A 171 5.54 36.44 -5.87
C VAL A 171 5.18 37.76 -5.18
N THR A 172 4.32 37.70 -4.17
CA THR A 172 3.80 38.85 -3.41
C THR A 172 4.02 38.67 -1.92
N ASN A 173 4.32 39.79 -1.24
CA ASN A 173 4.62 39.85 0.20
C ASN A 173 5.63 38.78 0.64
N TYR A 174 6.77 38.74 -0.06
CA TYR A 174 7.75 37.68 0.03
C TYR A 174 8.80 37.98 1.10
N ASP A 175 8.79 37.19 2.16
CA ASP A 175 9.76 37.20 3.25
C ASP A 175 10.59 35.92 3.21
N PHE A 176 11.91 36.05 3.15
CA PHE A 176 12.77 34.89 3.06
C PHE A 176 14.13 35.12 3.70
N VAL A 177 14.64 34.03 4.25
CA VAL A 177 16.02 33.94 4.72
C VAL A 177 16.82 33.15 3.72
N ILE A 178 18.07 33.53 3.69
CA ILE A 178 19.07 33.16 2.73
C ILE A 178 20.09 32.36 3.58
N PRO A 179 20.04 31.00 3.57
CA PRO A 179 20.72 30.16 4.56
C PRO A 179 22.21 29.88 4.33
N THR A 180 22.88 29.50 5.42
CA THR A 180 24.34 29.45 5.52
C THR A 180 24.88 28.14 5.00
N LEU A 181 25.91 28.16 4.14
CA LEU A 181 26.67 26.94 3.93
C LEU A 181 27.13 26.42 5.30
N PRO A 182 26.70 25.21 5.69
CA PRO A 182 27.16 24.64 6.94
C PRO A 182 28.67 24.45 6.86
N ALA A 183 29.37 24.66 7.98
CA ALA A 183 30.80 24.41 8.06
C ALA A 183 31.13 22.97 7.64
N GLU A 184 32.32 22.75 7.08
CA GLU A 184 32.80 21.39 6.80
C GLU A 184 32.85 20.58 8.09
N ASP A 185 32.10 19.48 8.10
CA ASP A 185 32.09 18.49 9.16
C ASP A 185 32.32 17.12 8.51
N ALA A 186 33.47 16.53 8.81
CA ALA A 186 33.86 15.25 8.23
C ALA A 186 33.08 14.09 8.83
N GLU A 187 32.55 14.23 10.05
CA GLU A 187 31.76 13.21 10.73
C GLU A 187 30.28 13.35 10.35
N HIS A 188 29.77 14.57 10.16
CA HIS A 188 28.36 14.86 9.87
C HIS A 188 28.15 15.36 8.43
N LYS A 189 28.45 14.54 7.41
CA LYS A 189 28.45 14.97 5.99
C LYS A 189 27.08 15.40 5.46
N VAL A 190 26.02 14.75 5.92
CA VAL A 190 24.60 14.96 5.58
C VAL A 190 23.90 15.73 6.67
N SER A 191 23.97 15.29 7.94
CA SER A 191 23.17 15.89 9.01
C SER A 191 23.47 17.38 9.24
N ARG A 192 24.71 17.84 8.94
CA ARG A 192 25.08 19.26 8.98
C ARG A 192 24.22 20.17 8.09
N TRP A 193 23.56 19.61 7.07
CA TRP A 193 22.71 20.36 6.14
C TRP A 193 21.31 20.62 6.66
N LEU A 194 20.90 19.97 7.75
CA LEU A 194 19.56 20.10 8.28
C LEU A 194 19.17 21.56 8.60
N PRO A 195 20.00 22.39 9.25
CA PRO A 195 19.68 23.80 9.48
C PRO A 195 19.55 24.60 8.18
N PHE A 196 20.37 24.27 7.17
CA PHE A 196 20.30 24.93 5.86
C PHE A 196 18.98 24.62 5.17
N VAL A 197 18.60 23.34 5.09
CA VAL A 197 17.33 22.90 4.49
C VAL A 197 16.15 23.50 5.25
N ARG A 198 16.21 23.50 6.59
CA ARG A 198 15.18 24.13 7.43
C ARG A 198 15.00 25.60 7.07
N ALA A 199 16.06 26.39 7.05
CA ALA A 199 15.95 27.80 6.72
C ALA A 199 15.52 28.05 5.25
N ALA A 200 15.90 27.18 4.31
CA ALA A 200 15.53 27.33 2.90
C ALA A 200 14.02 27.20 2.63
N ILE A 201 13.32 26.35 3.39
CA ILE A 201 11.88 26.07 3.16
C ILE A 201 10.94 26.85 4.07
N MET A 202 11.48 27.66 4.99
CA MET A 202 10.73 28.47 5.97
C MET A 202 10.45 29.88 5.47
N SER A 203 10.39 30.11 4.16
CA SER A 203 9.96 31.39 3.60
C SER A 203 8.46 31.62 3.81
N SER A 204 8.04 32.88 3.76
CA SER A 204 6.64 33.29 3.87
C SER A 204 6.25 34.18 2.67
N TYR A 205 5.06 33.97 2.12
CA TYR A 205 4.49 34.77 1.05
C TYR A 205 2.98 34.57 0.91
N ASP A 206 2.28 35.61 0.50
CA ASP A 206 0.83 35.54 0.28
C ASP A 206 0.50 34.68 -0.94
N GLU A 207 1.25 34.86 -2.04
CA GLU A 207 1.06 34.13 -3.29
C GLU A 207 2.34 34.13 -4.12
N THR A 208 2.69 32.96 -4.64
CA THR A 208 3.57 32.78 -5.80
C THR A 208 2.79 32.13 -6.94
N LYS A 209 3.06 32.55 -8.17
CA LYS A 209 2.39 32.02 -9.36
C LYS A 209 3.28 32.00 -10.58
N VAL A 210 2.96 31.10 -11.51
CA VAL A 210 3.50 31.05 -12.86
C VAL A 210 2.36 30.69 -13.81
N ASP A 211 2.03 31.58 -14.74
CA ASP A 211 0.90 31.40 -15.66
C ASP A 211 1.16 30.23 -16.63
N THR A 212 2.39 30.09 -17.13
CA THR A 212 2.80 28.97 -17.99
C THR A 212 4.27 28.65 -17.83
N THR A 213 4.57 27.35 -17.70
CA THR A 213 5.91 26.78 -17.83
C THR A 213 5.93 25.82 -19.01
N ALA A 214 6.74 26.08 -20.03
CA ALA A 214 6.95 25.17 -21.15
C ALA A 214 8.39 24.65 -21.12
N MET A 215 8.59 23.35 -21.33
CA MET A 215 9.92 22.72 -21.26
C MET A 215 10.14 21.69 -22.38
N THR A 216 11.39 21.54 -22.79
CA THR A 216 11.88 20.46 -23.65
C THR A 216 12.92 19.65 -22.89
N ILE A 217 12.90 18.34 -23.05
CA ILE A 217 13.88 17.42 -22.46
C ILE A 217 14.51 16.58 -23.57
N GLU A 218 15.82 16.37 -23.48
CA GLU A 218 16.57 15.42 -24.29
C GLU A 218 17.59 14.69 -23.43
N ALA A 219 17.65 13.37 -23.51
CA ALA A 219 18.67 12.56 -22.89
C ALA A 219 19.31 11.61 -23.91
N PHE A 220 20.62 11.49 -23.84
CA PHE A 220 21.43 10.67 -24.73
C PHE A 220 22.27 9.68 -23.93
N LYS A 221 22.35 8.44 -24.41
CA LYS A 221 23.32 7.43 -23.96
C LYS A 221 24.52 7.47 -24.89
N VAL A 222 25.72 7.38 -24.34
CA VAL A 222 26.96 7.19 -25.10
C VAL A 222 27.48 5.78 -24.87
N GLU A 223 27.69 5.03 -25.95
CA GLU A 223 28.23 3.67 -25.91
C GLU A 223 29.16 3.47 -27.12
N ASP A 224 30.39 3.01 -26.88
CA ASP A 224 31.45 2.87 -27.90
C ASP A 224 31.69 4.13 -28.74
N GLY A 225 31.49 5.31 -28.14
CA GLY A 225 31.59 6.61 -28.81
C GLY A 225 30.40 6.97 -29.71
N ASN A 226 29.37 6.13 -29.78
CA ASN A 226 28.11 6.44 -30.45
C ASN A 226 27.12 7.06 -29.46
N GLU A 227 26.60 8.21 -29.82
CA GLU A 227 25.57 8.90 -29.05
C GLU A 227 24.18 8.53 -29.58
N THR A 228 23.34 7.98 -28.71
CA THR A 228 21.97 7.54 -29.04
C THR A 228 20.97 8.31 -28.20
N LEU A 229 19.97 8.91 -28.84
CA LEU A 229 18.86 9.55 -28.14
C LEU A 229 18.02 8.48 -27.43
N VAL A 230 17.89 8.59 -26.11
CA VAL A 230 17.13 7.63 -25.27
C VAL A 230 15.83 8.20 -24.73
N LEU A 231 15.74 9.53 -24.63
CA LEU A 231 14.55 10.25 -24.20
C LEU A 231 14.49 11.59 -24.93
N SER A 232 13.34 11.95 -25.50
CA SER A 232 13.05 13.35 -25.80
C SER A 232 11.60 13.69 -25.53
N GLY A 233 11.28 14.96 -25.36
CA GLY A 233 9.90 15.34 -25.18
C GLY A 233 9.67 16.80 -24.86
N THR A 234 8.39 17.12 -24.73
CA THR A 234 7.89 18.45 -24.34
C THR A 234 6.97 18.31 -23.14
N GLY A 235 7.01 19.27 -22.23
CA GLY A 235 6.06 19.41 -21.13
C GLY A 235 5.53 20.83 -21.04
N GLN A 236 4.30 20.98 -20.57
CA GLN A 236 3.70 22.28 -20.26
C GLN A 236 2.91 22.17 -18.95
N VAL A 237 3.10 23.16 -18.08
CA VAL A 237 2.36 23.34 -16.82
C VAL A 237 1.71 24.72 -16.87
N ASP A 238 0.38 24.77 -16.78
CA ASP A 238 -0.43 25.98 -16.82
C ASP A 238 -0.96 26.29 -15.41
N GLY A 239 -0.94 27.57 -15.02
CA GLY A 239 -1.60 28.07 -13.81
C GLY A 239 -1.03 27.49 -12.50
N TYR A 240 0.30 27.40 -12.38
CA TYR A 240 0.92 27.06 -11.09
C TYR A 240 0.68 28.21 -10.10
N ARG A 241 0.21 27.88 -8.90
CA ARG A 241 -0.05 28.82 -7.82
C ARG A 241 0.24 28.17 -6.48
N MET A 242 0.81 28.91 -5.54
CA MET A 242 0.97 28.50 -4.16
C MET A 242 0.73 29.72 -3.26
N ALA A 243 -0.12 29.58 -2.25
CA ALA A 243 -0.67 30.70 -1.51
C ALA A 243 -0.78 30.44 -0.01
N GLY A 244 -0.78 31.53 0.76
CA GLY A 244 -0.87 31.51 2.21
C GLY A 244 0.31 30.76 2.83
N VAL A 245 1.53 31.08 2.40
CA VAL A 245 2.73 30.40 2.90
C VAL A 245 3.28 31.17 4.08
N HIS A 246 3.31 30.52 5.25
CA HIS A 246 3.80 31.11 6.50
C HIS A 246 4.56 30.06 7.31
N ASP A 247 5.82 30.33 7.63
CA ASP A 247 6.67 29.44 8.46
C ASP A 247 6.68 27.97 7.99
N GLY A 248 6.79 27.75 6.68
CA GLY A 248 6.80 26.41 6.08
C GLY A 248 5.42 25.73 5.97
N LYS A 249 4.34 26.41 6.38
CA LYS A 249 2.96 25.97 6.18
C LYS A 249 2.38 26.59 4.92
N VAL A 250 1.59 25.82 4.18
CA VAL A 250 1.02 26.21 2.89
C VAL A 250 -0.48 26.01 2.96
N GLU A 251 -1.27 27.06 2.79
CA GLU A 251 -2.73 26.95 2.76
C GLU A 251 -3.20 26.21 1.49
N GLU A 252 -2.69 26.59 0.32
CA GLU A 252 -3.07 25.99 -0.96
C GLU A 252 -1.91 25.98 -1.95
N GLN A 253 -1.77 24.87 -2.69
CA GLN A 253 -0.96 24.78 -3.90
C GLN A 253 -1.82 24.21 -5.03
N SER A 254 -1.81 24.82 -6.21
CA SER A 254 -2.59 24.33 -7.35
C SER A 254 -1.84 24.42 -8.68
N ILE A 255 -2.25 23.57 -9.61
CA ILE A 255 -1.87 23.58 -11.03
C ILE A 255 -3.18 23.47 -11.82
N ASP A 256 -3.43 24.33 -12.80
CA ASP A 256 -4.67 24.28 -13.59
C ASP A 256 -4.64 23.14 -14.62
N ARG A 257 -3.49 22.89 -15.23
CA ARG A 257 -3.30 21.81 -16.19
C ARG A 257 -1.83 21.44 -16.37
N MET A 258 -1.54 20.17 -16.57
CA MET A 258 -0.24 19.66 -17.00
C MET A 258 -0.40 18.81 -18.25
N THR A 259 0.47 18.99 -19.25
CA THR A 259 0.52 18.14 -20.46
C THR A 259 1.96 17.74 -20.75
N GLN A 260 2.14 16.52 -21.22
CA GLN A 260 3.45 15.94 -21.46
C GLN A 260 3.40 15.05 -22.70
N ASN A 261 4.42 15.16 -23.55
CA ASN A 261 4.67 14.28 -24.68
C ASN A 261 6.12 13.82 -24.61
N LEU A 262 6.33 12.56 -24.27
CA LEU A 262 7.65 11.93 -24.20
C LEU A 262 7.81 10.88 -25.29
N LYS A 263 9.05 10.70 -25.71
CA LYS A 263 9.53 9.64 -26.58
C LYS A 263 10.66 8.93 -25.86
N ALA A 264 10.48 7.66 -25.51
CA ALA A 264 11.48 6.88 -24.78
C ALA A 264 11.96 5.68 -25.60
N LEU A 265 13.25 5.36 -25.53
CA LEU A 265 13.82 4.23 -26.24
C LEU A 265 13.34 2.92 -25.64
N ASP A 266 12.62 2.13 -26.43
CA ASP A 266 12.31 0.75 -26.09
C ASP A 266 13.54 -0.13 -26.38
N PRO A 267 14.13 -0.77 -25.36
CA PRO A 267 15.31 -1.61 -25.55
C PRO A 267 15.02 -2.86 -26.40
N LYS A 268 13.75 -3.30 -26.52
CA LYS A 268 13.40 -4.49 -27.31
C LYS A 268 13.36 -4.18 -28.80
N SER A 269 12.69 -3.10 -29.19
CA SER A 269 12.57 -2.71 -30.61
C SER A 269 13.69 -1.80 -31.10
N GLY A 270 14.44 -1.16 -30.19
CA GLY A 270 15.45 -0.16 -30.51
C GLY A 270 14.86 1.15 -31.07
N ARG A 271 13.57 1.38 -30.87
CA ARG A 271 12.83 2.55 -31.37
C ARG A 271 12.37 3.42 -30.21
N LEU A 272 12.17 4.71 -30.48
CA LEU A 272 11.49 5.59 -29.55
C LEU A 272 9.98 5.32 -29.63
N LEU A 273 9.35 5.06 -28.49
CA LEU A 273 7.91 4.91 -28.33
C LEU A 273 7.30 6.16 -27.70
N ASP A 274 6.13 6.55 -28.18
CA ASP A 274 5.44 7.76 -27.73
C ASP A 274 4.62 7.53 -26.46
N GLN A 275 4.69 8.48 -25.54
CA GLN A 275 3.84 8.59 -24.36
C GLN A 275 3.26 10.00 -24.31
N VAL A 276 1.93 10.10 -24.31
CA VAL A 276 1.22 11.37 -24.12
C VAL A 276 0.44 11.30 -22.83
N THR A 277 0.58 12.32 -21.99
CA THR A 277 -0.11 12.38 -20.69
C THR A 277 -0.66 13.78 -20.48
N SER A 278 -1.86 13.88 -19.93
CA SER A 278 -2.53 15.12 -19.55
C SER A 278 -3.15 14.96 -18.18
N GLN A 279 -3.10 16.02 -17.38
CA GLN A 279 -3.76 16.12 -16.09
C GLN A 279 -4.46 17.47 -16.04
N GLY A 280 -5.75 17.48 -15.69
CA GLY A 280 -6.48 18.70 -15.38
C GLY A 280 -6.04 19.33 -14.05
N LYS A 281 -6.98 19.98 -13.36
CA LYS A 281 -6.66 20.75 -12.16
C LYS A 281 -6.16 19.82 -11.04
N THR A 282 -5.04 20.19 -10.43
CA THR A 282 -4.47 19.57 -9.23
C THR A 282 -4.46 20.59 -8.09
N ILE A 283 -4.87 20.21 -6.90
CA ILE A 283 -4.91 21.06 -5.70
C ILE A 283 -4.39 20.28 -4.51
N TYR A 284 -3.54 20.91 -3.70
CA TYR A 284 -3.11 20.48 -2.38
C TYR A 284 -3.51 21.54 -1.37
N GLN A 285 -3.92 21.14 -0.17
CA GLN A 285 -4.35 22.06 0.89
C GLN A 285 -3.70 21.69 2.22
N ASN A 286 -3.37 22.71 3.00
CA ASN A 286 -2.82 22.58 4.36
C ASN A 286 -1.57 21.68 4.40
N ILE A 287 -0.49 22.08 3.71
CA ILE A 287 0.80 21.38 3.74
C ILE A 287 1.64 21.92 4.89
N ASP A 288 2.29 21.06 5.67
CA ASP A 288 3.23 21.43 6.73
C ASP A 288 4.64 20.89 6.40
N LEU A 289 5.45 21.70 5.72
CA LEU A 289 6.82 21.32 5.36
C LEU A 289 7.73 21.21 6.59
N GLY A 290 7.39 21.89 7.69
CA GLY A 290 8.09 21.79 8.96
C GLY A 290 7.99 20.40 9.58
N ALA A 291 6.79 19.79 9.53
CA ALA A 291 6.56 18.43 10.00
C ALA A 291 7.46 17.39 9.29
N LEU A 292 7.74 17.58 8.00
CA LEU A 292 8.66 16.72 7.24
C LEU A 292 10.11 16.86 7.72
N ILE A 293 10.57 18.08 8.04
CA ILE A 293 11.93 18.29 8.58
C ILE A 293 12.03 17.68 9.97
N ASP A 294 11.04 17.94 10.83
CA ASP A 294 11.02 17.48 12.21
C ASP A 294 11.08 15.95 12.31
N LEU A 295 10.55 15.24 11.31
CA LEU A 295 10.69 13.78 11.17
C LEU A 295 12.15 13.34 11.13
N PHE A 296 13.03 14.08 10.44
CA PHE A 296 14.45 13.75 10.31
C PHE A 296 15.34 14.44 11.35
N ASP A 297 14.83 15.44 12.06
CA ASP A 297 15.61 16.20 13.04
C ASP A 297 15.84 15.38 14.32
N PRO A 298 17.09 15.04 14.69
CA PRO A 298 17.39 14.25 15.89
C PRO A 298 17.16 15.03 17.18
N SER A 299 17.04 16.36 17.13
CA SER A 299 16.74 17.19 18.30
C SER A 299 15.25 17.16 18.68
N VAL A 300 14.39 16.77 17.74
CA VAL A 300 12.95 16.62 17.95
C VAL A 300 12.69 15.30 18.68
N LYS A 301 12.08 15.39 19.86
CA LYS A 301 11.76 14.22 20.68
C LYS A 301 10.59 13.43 20.09
N GLU A 302 10.66 12.11 20.20
CA GLU A 302 9.49 11.26 19.99
C GLU A 302 8.45 11.52 21.10
N THR A 303 7.25 11.95 20.70
CA THR A 303 6.10 12.12 21.58
C THR A 303 4.98 11.10 21.31
N GLY A 304 5.01 10.46 20.13
CA GLY A 304 3.91 9.62 19.62
C GLY A 304 2.75 10.42 19.02
N ASP A 305 2.84 11.75 18.97
CA ASP A 305 1.78 12.59 18.42
C ASP A 305 1.71 12.47 16.89
N LYS A 306 0.48 12.38 16.37
CA LYS A 306 0.20 12.46 14.93
C LYS A 306 0.16 13.92 14.50
N VAL A 307 0.93 14.27 13.47
CA VAL A 307 0.96 15.60 12.86
C VAL A 307 0.52 15.50 11.40
N THR A 308 -0.38 16.36 10.95
CA THR A 308 -0.82 16.40 9.54
C THR A 308 0.26 17.06 8.68
N LEU A 309 0.81 16.29 7.73
CA LEU A 309 1.75 16.75 6.71
C LEU A 309 1.02 17.36 5.51
N ILE A 310 -0.08 16.76 5.06
CA ILE A 310 -0.95 17.28 3.99
C ILE A 310 -2.40 17.05 4.41
N GLY A 311 -3.19 18.11 4.52
CA GLY A 311 -4.61 17.99 4.90
C GLY A 311 -5.47 17.36 3.81
N SER A 312 -5.34 17.82 2.56
CA SER A 312 -5.95 17.12 1.42
C SER A 312 -5.24 17.39 0.11
N ALA A 313 -5.43 16.50 -0.86
CA ALA A 313 -5.08 16.74 -2.25
C ALA A 313 -6.10 16.12 -3.19
N SER A 314 -6.23 16.69 -4.39
CA SER A 314 -7.03 16.12 -5.46
C SER A 314 -6.50 16.49 -6.84
N ALA A 315 -6.70 15.62 -7.81
CA ALA A 315 -6.45 15.88 -9.22
C ALA A 315 -7.63 15.36 -10.06
N ILE A 316 -7.94 16.01 -11.19
CA ILE A 316 -9.04 15.62 -12.10
C ILE A 316 -8.56 15.48 -13.54
N ASP A 317 -9.32 14.72 -14.34
CA ASP A 317 -9.15 14.58 -15.78
C ASP A 317 -7.72 14.10 -16.15
N TYR A 318 -7.29 12.99 -15.57
CA TYR A 318 -6.03 12.34 -15.97
C TYR A 318 -6.27 11.49 -17.21
N GLU A 319 -5.47 11.71 -18.25
CA GLU A 319 -5.47 10.93 -19.48
C GLU A 319 -4.03 10.52 -19.82
N SER A 320 -3.83 9.26 -20.19
CA SER A 320 -2.53 8.75 -20.66
C SER A 320 -2.70 7.84 -21.87
N GLN A 321 -1.83 8.00 -22.85
CA GLN A 321 -1.68 7.13 -23.99
C GLN A 321 -0.21 6.68 -24.10
N GLN A 322 0.02 5.39 -23.95
CA GLN A 322 1.34 4.78 -24.04
C GLN A 322 1.42 3.90 -25.29
N GLU A 323 2.29 4.23 -26.24
CA GLU A 323 2.62 3.33 -27.34
C GLU A 323 3.42 2.13 -26.79
N VAL A 324 2.98 0.92 -27.13
CA VAL A 324 3.62 -0.34 -26.72
C VAL A 324 4.25 -1.07 -27.90
N SER A 325 3.75 -0.82 -29.11
CA SER A 325 4.37 -1.22 -30.37
C SER A 325 3.87 -0.30 -31.48
N GLN A 326 4.43 -0.41 -32.68
CA GLN A 326 4.16 0.55 -33.77
C GLN A 326 2.66 0.65 -34.09
N GLY A 327 2.05 1.79 -33.75
CA GLY A 327 0.63 2.06 -33.99
C GLY A 327 -0.33 1.39 -33.01
N THR A 328 0.18 0.84 -31.91
CA THR A 328 -0.60 0.16 -30.86
C THR A 328 -0.36 0.86 -29.53
N SER A 329 -1.43 1.36 -28.90
CA SER A 329 -1.33 2.10 -27.64
C SER A 329 -2.29 1.56 -26.58
N VAL A 330 -1.81 1.52 -25.34
CA VAL A 330 -2.68 1.40 -24.16
C VAL A 330 -3.16 2.81 -23.79
N LYS A 331 -4.44 2.97 -23.49
CA LYS A 331 -5.02 4.24 -23.02
C LYS A 331 -5.60 4.07 -21.63
N MET A 332 -5.37 5.06 -20.77
CA MET A 332 -5.88 5.12 -19.41
C MET A 332 -6.51 6.48 -19.17
N ASN A 333 -7.68 6.49 -18.53
CA ASN A 333 -8.34 7.71 -18.07
C ASN A 333 -8.70 7.53 -16.58
N VAL A 334 -8.60 8.59 -15.80
CA VAL A 334 -9.07 8.65 -14.40
C VAL A 334 -9.75 9.99 -14.17
N ASP A 335 -11.04 9.99 -13.86
CA ASP A 335 -11.84 11.21 -13.68
C ASP A 335 -11.34 12.05 -12.50
N LYS A 336 -11.05 11.40 -11.36
CA LYS A 336 -10.57 12.08 -10.15
C LYS A 336 -9.72 11.17 -9.29
N THR A 337 -8.65 11.71 -8.74
CA THR A 337 -7.91 11.15 -7.60
C THR A 337 -7.97 12.12 -6.43
N SER A 338 -7.96 11.60 -5.20
CA SER A 338 -7.85 12.42 -4.00
C SER A 338 -7.27 11.64 -2.84
N PHE A 339 -6.64 12.35 -1.91
CA PHE A 339 -6.31 11.81 -0.60
C PHE A 339 -6.55 12.86 0.49
N SER A 340 -6.72 12.43 1.73
CA SER A 340 -6.87 13.30 2.90
C SER A 340 -6.06 12.81 4.09
N ASP A 341 -5.62 13.78 4.89
CA ASP A 341 -4.86 13.62 6.12
C ASP A 341 -3.67 12.66 5.97
N VAL A 342 -2.70 13.05 5.16
CA VAL A 342 -1.36 12.44 5.23
C VAL A 342 -0.73 12.90 6.54
N THR A 343 -0.46 11.96 7.42
CA THR A 343 0.09 12.22 8.75
C THR A 343 1.48 11.65 8.91
N VAL A 344 2.25 12.27 9.80
CA VAL A 344 3.54 11.80 10.25
C VAL A 344 3.57 11.66 11.77
N VAL A 345 4.24 10.63 12.26
CA VAL A 345 4.55 10.41 13.68
C VAL A 345 6.06 10.30 13.79
N LYS A 346 6.68 11.15 14.63
CA LYS A 346 8.10 11.01 14.94
C LYS A 346 8.35 9.64 15.57
N ARG A 347 9.24 8.85 14.98
CA ARG A 347 9.70 7.56 15.53
C ARG A 347 11.16 7.68 15.94
N ASP A 348 11.60 6.78 16.82
CA ASP A 348 13.02 6.54 17.09
C ASP A 348 13.71 5.98 15.84
N SER A 349 14.19 6.88 14.98
CA SER A 349 15.02 6.59 13.82
C SER A 349 16.03 7.71 13.59
N ASP A 350 17.29 7.34 13.35
CA ASP A 350 18.37 8.28 13.03
C ASP A 350 18.86 8.07 11.59
N VAL A 351 17.94 8.34 10.65
CA VAL A 351 18.22 8.21 9.22
C VAL A 351 19.39 9.11 8.80
N LEU A 352 19.53 10.28 9.42
CA LEU A 352 20.63 11.19 9.11
C LEU A 352 21.98 10.64 9.57
N ALA A 353 22.08 10.06 10.77
CA ALA A 353 23.30 9.39 11.21
C ALA A 353 23.64 8.18 10.33
N LEU A 354 22.66 7.37 9.92
CA LEU A 354 22.90 6.25 8.99
C LEU A 354 23.50 6.73 7.65
N LEU A 355 23.01 7.86 7.13
CA LEU A 355 23.55 8.49 5.92
C LEU A 355 24.96 9.07 6.14
N ASP A 356 25.24 9.61 7.33
CA ASP A 356 26.57 10.08 7.72
C ASP A 356 27.59 8.94 7.80
N GLU A 357 27.25 7.85 8.50
CA GLU A 357 28.05 6.63 8.61
C GLU A 357 28.39 6.07 7.22
N LEU A 358 27.38 5.95 6.38
CA LEU A 358 27.51 5.53 5.00
C LEU A 358 28.53 6.39 4.22
N LEU A 359 28.32 7.71 4.21
CA LEU A 359 29.22 8.61 3.49
C LEU A 359 30.62 8.68 4.10
N ASN A 360 30.78 8.19 5.33
CA ASN A 360 32.04 7.99 6.03
C ASN A 360 32.66 6.60 5.84
N ASN A 361 32.12 5.79 4.93
CA ASN A 361 32.59 4.42 4.66
C ASN A 361 32.52 3.51 5.89
N GLN A 362 31.64 3.82 6.82
CA GLN A 362 31.33 2.93 7.93
C GLN A 362 30.18 2.03 7.47
N ALA A 363 30.40 0.72 7.56
CA ALA A 363 29.32 -0.22 7.30
C ALA A 363 28.27 -0.01 8.41
N PRO A 364 27.04 0.41 8.06
CA PRO A 364 25.99 0.56 9.05
C PRO A 364 25.64 -0.81 9.64
N ASP A 365 25.19 -0.80 10.89
CA ASP A 365 24.72 -2.02 11.54
C ASP A 365 23.54 -2.62 10.73
N PRO A 366 23.64 -3.88 10.24
CA PRO A 366 22.59 -4.49 9.43
C PRO A 366 21.23 -4.57 10.14
N GLU A 367 21.23 -4.83 11.45
CA GLU A 367 20.00 -4.83 12.25
C GLU A 367 19.42 -3.41 12.31
N GLY A 368 20.25 -2.42 12.65
CA GLY A 368 19.89 -1.00 12.65
C GLY A 368 19.33 -0.49 11.32
N LEU A 369 19.84 -0.97 10.17
CA LEU A 369 19.28 -0.64 8.85
C LEU A 369 17.85 -1.17 8.67
N VAL A 370 17.61 -2.44 9.01
CA VAL A 370 16.28 -3.05 8.87
C VAL A 370 15.30 -2.36 9.82
N VAL A 371 15.69 -2.17 11.07
CA VAL A 371 14.87 -1.50 12.09
C VAL A 371 14.60 -0.04 11.70
N GLY A 372 15.60 0.68 11.22
CA GLY A 372 15.47 2.07 10.78
C GLY A 372 14.54 2.24 9.58
N ALA A 373 14.64 1.35 8.58
CA ALA A 373 13.74 1.34 7.43
C ALA A 373 12.28 1.05 7.84
N LEU A 374 12.07 0.09 8.74
CA LEU A 374 10.75 -0.20 9.30
C LEU A 374 10.19 1.01 10.07
N GLN A 375 11.00 1.66 10.91
CA GLN A 375 10.56 2.85 11.65
C GLN A 375 10.21 4.02 10.71
N PHE A 376 10.95 4.21 9.62
CA PHE A 376 10.63 5.21 8.62
C PHE A 376 9.28 4.95 7.95
N TYR A 377 9.03 3.71 7.50
CA TYR A 377 7.73 3.33 6.95
C TYR A 377 6.61 3.54 7.97
N ARG A 378 6.85 3.17 9.23
CA ARG A 378 5.90 3.32 10.35
C ARG A 378 5.67 4.75 10.83
N ALA A 379 6.36 5.73 10.25
CA ALA A 379 6.15 7.13 10.56
C ALA A 379 4.94 7.70 9.81
N PHE A 380 4.52 7.11 8.70
CA PHE A 380 3.48 7.68 7.85
C PHE A 380 2.11 7.04 8.07
N GLY A 381 1.06 7.84 7.90
CA GLY A 381 -0.32 7.37 7.82
C GLY A 381 -1.13 8.17 6.80
N ILE A 382 -2.19 7.57 6.27
CA ILE A 382 -3.13 8.18 5.33
C ILE A 382 -4.54 7.81 5.78
N ALA A 383 -5.41 8.81 5.98
CA ALA A 383 -6.78 8.56 6.43
C ALA A 383 -7.69 8.04 5.30
N ASP A 384 -7.60 8.63 4.11
CA ASP A 384 -8.40 8.23 2.96
C ASP A 384 -7.66 8.57 1.66
N ALA A 385 -7.68 7.65 0.69
CA ALA A 385 -7.20 7.84 -0.66
C ALA A 385 -8.18 7.19 -1.65
N ARG A 386 -8.50 7.87 -2.75
CA ARG A 386 -9.52 7.46 -3.73
C ARG A 386 -9.09 7.77 -5.15
N ALA A 387 -9.47 6.89 -6.07
CA ALA A 387 -9.45 7.09 -7.51
C ALA A 387 -10.79 6.67 -8.09
N THR A 388 -11.46 7.54 -8.85
CA THR A 388 -12.80 7.29 -9.41
C THR A 388 -12.81 7.45 -10.91
N GLY A 389 -13.69 6.70 -11.60
CA GLY A 389 -13.87 6.79 -13.05
C GLY A 389 -12.63 6.35 -13.81
N ILE A 390 -12.11 5.17 -13.49
CA ILE A 390 -10.92 4.60 -14.11
C ILE A 390 -11.36 3.81 -15.34
N ALA A 391 -10.84 4.17 -16.51
CA ALA A 391 -11.12 3.46 -17.77
C ALA A 391 -9.82 3.11 -18.50
N LEU A 392 -9.65 1.83 -18.82
CA LEU A 392 -8.49 1.28 -19.51
C LEU A 392 -8.93 0.75 -20.87
N LYS A 393 -8.22 1.12 -21.93
CA LYS A 393 -8.36 0.52 -23.27
C LYS A 393 -7.08 -0.20 -23.62
N ILE A 394 -7.18 -1.52 -23.76
CA ILE A 394 -6.03 -2.40 -23.91
C ILE A 394 -6.12 -3.06 -25.30
N PRO A 395 -5.06 -2.95 -26.13
CA PRO A 395 -5.03 -3.60 -27.43
C PRO A 395 -4.79 -5.10 -27.28
N ASP A 396 -5.51 -5.89 -28.07
CA ASP A 396 -5.28 -7.33 -28.23
C ASP A 396 -4.21 -7.56 -29.32
N PRO A 397 -3.03 -8.12 -28.97
CA PRO A 397 -1.96 -8.35 -29.93
C PRO A 397 -2.30 -9.42 -30.98
N ASP A 398 -3.21 -10.34 -30.69
CA ASP A 398 -3.54 -11.48 -31.54
C ASP A 398 -4.71 -11.17 -32.48
N GLU A 399 -5.68 -10.37 -32.04
CA GLU A 399 -6.94 -10.15 -32.76
C GLU A 399 -7.07 -8.79 -33.47
N GLN A 400 -6.11 -7.86 -33.31
CA GLN A 400 -6.22 -6.46 -33.80
C GLN A 400 -7.50 -5.74 -33.29
N THR A 401 -8.00 -6.16 -32.13
CA THR A 401 -9.13 -5.55 -31.42
C THR A 401 -8.62 -4.79 -30.19
N GLU A 402 -9.50 -4.06 -29.53
CA GLU A 402 -9.25 -3.44 -28.21
C GLU A 402 -10.33 -3.93 -27.26
N PHE A 403 -9.97 -4.21 -26.00
CA PHE A 403 -10.93 -4.46 -24.94
C PHE A 403 -10.89 -3.34 -23.89
N ASN A 404 -12.04 -3.11 -23.26
CA ASN A 404 -12.21 -2.07 -22.24
C ASN A 404 -12.32 -2.70 -20.86
N VAL A 405 -11.69 -2.05 -19.87
CA VAL A 405 -11.87 -2.36 -18.46
C VAL A 405 -12.21 -1.05 -17.75
N ASP A 406 -13.38 -1.03 -17.11
CA ASP A 406 -13.86 0.11 -16.34
C ASP A 406 -13.87 -0.24 -14.85
N ILE A 407 -13.44 0.69 -14.00
CA ILE A 407 -13.50 0.60 -12.55
C ILE A 407 -14.10 1.90 -12.03
N LYS A 408 -15.26 1.81 -11.36
CA LYS A 408 -15.95 2.99 -10.84
C LYS A 408 -15.15 3.69 -9.75
N GLU A 409 -14.61 2.95 -8.79
CA GLU A 409 -13.81 3.50 -7.69
C GLU A 409 -12.80 2.48 -7.17
N MET A 410 -11.60 2.95 -6.85
CA MET A 410 -10.64 2.29 -5.97
C MET A 410 -10.41 3.20 -4.78
N SER A 411 -10.40 2.66 -3.57
CA SER A 411 -10.08 3.47 -2.38
C SER A 411 -9.32 2.70 -1.33
N MET A 412 -8.69 3.45 -0.43
CA MET A 412 -7.98 2.96 0.74
C MET A 412 -8.23 3.89 1.92
N SER A 413 -8.52 3.36 3.10
CA SER A 413 -8.78 4.11 4.33
C SER A 413 -7.93 3.61 5.51
N ASP A 414 -7.65 4.53 6.43
CA ASP A 414 -6.96 4.29 7.71
C ASP A 414 -5.68 3.46 7.58
N MET A 415 -4.83 3.77 6.58
CA MET A 415 -3.53 3.12 6.40
C MET A 415 -2.50 3.74 7.33
N SER A 416 -1.84 2.93 8.15
CA SER A 416 -0.74 3.37 9.01
C SER A 416 0.19 2.22 9.40
N SER A 417 1.13 2.48 10.31
CA SER A 417 1.97 1.44 10.92
C SER A 417 1.19 0.37 11.70
N ASP A 418 -0.03 0.68 12.10
CA ASP A 418 -0.84 -0.16 12.98
C ASP A 418 -1.72 -1.11 12.15
N GLY A 419 -1.99 -0.76 10.88
CA GLY A 419 -2.87 -1.53 10.05
C GLY A 419 -3.40 -0.80 8.81
N ILE A 420 -4.34 -1.46 8.14
CA ILE A 420 -5.12 -0.94 7.03
C ILE A 420 -6.60 -1.13 7.39
N GLY A 421 -7.37 -0.04 7.43
CA GLY A 421 -8.80 -0.09 7.70
C GLY A 421 -9.56 -0.79 6.57
N GLU A 422 -9.45 -0.28 5.35
CA GLU A 422 -10.05 -0.89 4.17
C GLU A 422 -9.29 -0.52 2.89
N MET A 423 -9.15 -1.46 1.96
CA MET A 423 -8.81 -1.26 0.56
C MET A 423 -9.93 -1.85 -0.27
N MET A 424 -10.58 -1.05 -1.12
CA MET A 424 -11.73 -1.51 -1.90
C MET A 424 -11.65 -1.17 -3.39
N ILE A 425 -12.32 -2.00 -4.18
CA ILE A 425 -12.62 -1.81 -5.59
C ILE A 425 -14.14 -1.87 -5.74
N VAL A 426 -14.72 -0.89 -6.44
CA VAL A 426 -16.16 -0.79 -6.69
C VAL A 426 -16.40 -0.75 -8.19
N GLY A 427 -17.34 -1.56 -8.65
CA GLY A 427 -17.85 -1.57 -10.02
C GLY A 427 -16.74 -1.82 -11.05
N PHE A 428 -16.08 -2.97 -10.96
CA PHE A 428 -15.22 -3.47 -12.04
C PHE A 428 -16.09 -4.11 -13.12
N ASP A 429 -15.88 -3.70 -14.36
CA ASP A 429 -16.63 -4.17 -15.54
C ASP A 429 -15.68 -4.39 -16.71
N ALA A 430 -15.68 -5.61 -17.24
CA ALA A 430 -14.93 -6.03 -18.42
C ALA A 430 -15.88 -6.87 -19.31
N PRO A 431 -16.74 -6.21 -20.11
CA PRO A 431 -17.85 -6.88 -20.80
C PRO A 431 -17.41 -7.73 -22.00
N GLU A 432 -16.24 -7.44 -22.58
CA GLU A 432 -15.69 -8.13 -23.76
C GLU A 432 -14.20 -8.36 -23.56
N LEU A 433 -13.81 -9.55 -23.12
CA LEU A 433 -12.42 -9.99 -22.99
C LEU A 433 -11.99 -10.88 -24.17
N PRO A 434 -10.67 -11.03 -24.42
CA PRO A 434 -10.16 -11.95 -25.43
C PRO A 434 -10.75 -13.36 -25.30
N GLY A 435 -11.05 -13.98 -26.44
CA GLY A 435 -11.70 -15.28 -26.47
C GLY A 435 -13.19 -15.27 -26.11
N GLY A 436 -13.84 -14.11 -25.98
CA GLY A 436 -15.29 -13.97 -25.78
C GLY A 436 -15.75 -14.09 -24.32
N ALA A 437 -14.82 -14.00 -23.36
CA ALA A 437 -15.14 -14.00 -21.94
C ALA A 437 -15.67 -12.63 -21.46
N SER A 438 -16.29 -12.59 -20.30
CA SER A 438 -16.62 -11.33 -19.61
C SER A 438 -16.50 -11.48 -18.09
N ALA A 439 -16.26 -10.37 -17.41
CA ALA A 439 -16.13 -10.32 -15.96
C ALA A 439 -16.76 -9.05 -15.39
N LYS A 440 -17.48 -9.20 -14.28
CA LYS A 440 -18.08 -8.09 -13.52
C LYS A 440 -17.91 -8.33 -12.03
N LEU A 441 -17.69 -7.26 -11.28
CA LEU A 441 -17.60 -7.27 -9.82
C LEU A 441 -18.22 -5.97 -9.30
N ASP A 442 -19.26 -6.08 -8.47
CA ASP A 442 -19.93 -4.91 -7.92
C ASP A 442 -19.08 -4.24 -6.84
N TRP A 443 -18.47 -5.03 -5.96
CA TRP A 443 -17.61 -4.53 -4.90
C TRP A 443 -16.69 -5.64 -4.36
N ALA A 444 -15.45 -5.29 -4.02
CA ALA A 444 -14.57 -6.13 -3.22
C ALA A 444 -13.73 -5.26 -2.28
N ALA A 445 -13.51 -5.75 -1.06
CA ALA A 445 -12.67 -5.11 -0.07
C ALA A 445 -11.73 -6.08 0.62
N LEU A 446 -10.56 -5.57 1.01
CA LEU A 446 -9.66 -6.15 1.99
C LEU A 446 -9.54 -5.14 3.13
N GLY A 447 -9.87 -5.51 4.36
CA GLY A 447 -9.94 -4.56 5.46
C GLY A 447 -9.63 -5.20 6.80
N ASP A 448 -9.81 -4.42 7.86
CA ASP A 448 -9.57 -4.82 9.24
C ASP A 448 -8.21 -5.53 9.41
N VAL A 449 -7.18 -5.00 8.73
CA VAL A 449 -5.82 -5.56 8.80
C VAL A 449 -5.10 -4.91 9.95
N GLU A 450 -4.97 -5.59 11.09
CA GLU A 450 -4.14 -5.14 12.21
C GLU A 450 -2.76 -5.78 12.10
N PHE A 451 -1.71 -4.97 11.96
CA PHE A 451 -0.34 -5.48 11.83
C PHE A 451 0.21 -5.96 13.18
N ALA A 452 1.25 -6.81 13.12
CA ALA A 452 1.93 -7.30 14.31
C ALA A 452 2.62 -6.16 15.08
N ASP A 453 2.64 -6.29 16.42
CA ASP A 453 3.31 -5.32 17.29
C ASP A 453 4.80 -5.22 16.99
N PHE A 454 5.29 -3.98 16.90
CA PHE A 454 6.70 -3.75 16.56
C PHE A 454 7.69 -4.18 17.64
N GLY A 455 7.31 -4.14 18.92
CA GLY A 455 8.20 -4.56 20.01
C GLY A 455 8.67 -6.01 19.85
N PRO A 456 7.74 -6.99 19.84
CA PRO A 456 8.05 -8.40 19.56
C PRO A 456 8.72 -8.62 18.20
N MET A 457 8.32 -7.88 17.17
CA MET A 457 8.95 -7.94 15.84
C MET A 457 10.42 -7.57 15.90
N LYS A 458 10.77 -6.43 16.52
CA LYS A 458 12.15 -5.96 16.69
C LYS A 458 12.99 -6.97 17.46
N GLU A 459 12.46 -7.52 18.56
CA GLU A 459 13.17 -8.54 19.34
C GLU A 459 13.47 -9.79 18.48
N THR A 460 12.50 -10.24 17.70
CA THR A 460 12.65 -11.42 16.83
C THR A 460 13.64 -11.16 15.69
N ILE A 461 13.65 -9.95 15.12
CA ILE A 461 14.66 -9.54 14.13
C ILE A 461 16.07 -9.66 14.74
N GLY A 462 16.29 -9.14 15.95
CA GLY A 462 17.58 -9.27 16.64
C GLY A 462 18.02 -10.72 16.83
N LYS A 463 17.10 -11.61 17.27
CA LYS A 463 17.39 -13.05 17.40
C LYS A 463 17.77 -13.72 16.08
N LEU A 464 17.12 -13.34 14.98
CA LEU A 464 17.41 -13.89 13.65
C LEU A 464 18.77 -13.43 13.12
N PHE A 465 19.21 -12.22 13.47
CA PHE A 465 20.55 -11.74 13.17
C PHE A 465 21.62 -12.43 14.01
N GLU A 466 21.35 -12.69 15.30
CA GLU A 466 22.27 -13.42 16.18
C GLU A 466 22.40 -14.90 15.79
N ASP A 467 21.30 -15.55 15.39
CA ASP A 467 21.24 -16.95 14.97
C ASP A 467 20.28 -17.12 13.78
N PRO A 468 20.78 -17.23 12.54
CA PRO A 468 19.95 -17.46 11.37
C PRO A 468 19.14 -18.78 11.42
N SER A 469 19.57 -19.75 12.22
CA SER A 469 18.83 -21.02 12.41
C SER A 469 17.68 -20.90 13.42
N TYR A 470 17.52 -19.74 14.07
CA TYR A 470 16.48 -19.50 15.05
C TYR A 470 15.08 -19.78 14.49
N ALA A 471 14.82 -19.41 13.23
CA ALA A 471 13.53 -19.62 12.57
C ALA A 471 13.18 -21.11 12.40
N GLU A 472 14.17 -21.95 12.07
CA GLU A 472 13.96 -23.39 11.91
C GLU A 472 13.64 -24.05 13.26
N ASN A 473 14.25 -23.56 14.33
CA ASN A 473 14.08 -24.09 15.68
C ASN A 473 12.84 -23.52 16.41
N ASN A 474 12.39 -22.32 16.06
CA ASN A 474 11.31 -21.60 16.73
C ASN A 474 10.25 -21.03 15.75
N PRO A 475 9.68 -21.84 14.85
CA PRO A 475 8.79 -21.35 13.80
C PRO A 475 7.57 -20.61 14.35
N LEU A 476 6.98 -21.08 15.47
CA LEU A 476 5.80 -20.45 16.07
C LEU A 476 6.07 -19.05 16.63
N GLU A 477 7.25 -18.83 17.22
CA GLU A 477 7.62 -17.51 17.77
C GLU A 477 7.87 -16.51 16.63
N VAL A 478 8.55 -16.96 15.57
CA VAL A 478 8.73 -16.14 14.36
C VAL A 478 7.38 -15.82 13.73
N THR A 479 6.50 -16.81 13.54
CA THR A 479 5.15 -16.54 13.02
C THR A 479 4.40 -15.54 13.89
N ARG A 480 4.43 -15.68 15.23
CA ARG A 480 3.78 -14.74 16.15
C ARG A 480 4.28 -13.31 16.00
N ALA A 481 5.55 -13.10 15.72
CA ALA A 481 6.17 -11.78 15.64
C ALA A 481 5.83 -11.01 14.35
N PHE A 482 5.42 -11.71 13.29
CA PHE A 482 5.18 -11.11 11.97
C PHE A 482 3.77 -11.30 11.42
N LEU A 483 2.97 -12.22 11.99
CA LEU A 483 1.61 -12.48 11.54
C LEU A 483 0.68 -11.32 11.95
N PRO A 484 -0.14 -10.77 11.02
CA PRO A 484 -1.19 -9.82 11.38
C PRO A 484 -2.13 -10.38 12.45
N GLN A 485 -2.61 -9.50 13.33
CA GLN A 485 -3.57 -9.86 14.39
C GLN A 485 -4.98 -10.06 13.82
N SER A 486 -5.33 -9.38 12.73
CA SER A 486 -6.59 -9.56 12.03
C SER A 486 -6.45 -9.35 10.52
N LEU A 487 -7.43 -9.89 9.80
CA LEU A 487 -7.59 -9.72 8.36
C LEU A 487 -9.05 -9.97 7.99
N GLY A 488 -9.63 -9.07 7.21
CA GLY A 488 -10.93 -9.19 6.59
C GLY A 488 -10.84 -9.14 5.06
N TYR A 489 -11.71 -9.89 4.39
CA TYR A 489 -12.02 -9.64 2.99
C TYR A 489 -13.51 -9.84 2.72
N GLU A 490 -14.03 -9.12 1.74
CA GLU A 490 -15.40 -9.28 1.31
C GLU A 490 -15.50 -9.05 -0.21
N ILE A 491 -16.41 -9.76 -0.86
CA ILE A 491 -16.64 -9.76 -2.31
C ILE A 491 -18.16 -9.77 -2.51
N GLU A 492 -18.68 -8.88 -3.33
CA GLU A 492 -20.10 -8.80 -3.69
C GLU A 492 -20.28 -8.73 -5.21
N GLY A 493 -21.21 -9.52 -5.73
CA GLY A 493 -21.63 -9.48 -7.12
C GLY A 493 -20.55 -9.85 -8.13
N LEU A 494 -19.71 -10.85 -7.84
CA LEU A 494 -18.75 -11.38 -8.82
C LEU A 494 -19.50 -12.23 -9.84
N SER A 495 -19.28 -11.94 -11.12
CA SER A 495 -19.84 -12.68 -12.26
C SER A 495 -18.73 -12.90 -13.27
N LEU A 496 -18.45 -14.16 -13.59
CA LEU A 496 -17.47 -14.56 -14.60
C LEU A 496 -18.17 -15.39 -15.66
N ASN A 497 -17.99 -15.05 -16.92
CA ASN A 497 -18.56 -15.79 -18.04
C ASN A 497 -17.44 -16.21 -18.99
N PHE A 498 -17.33 -17.51 -19.22
CA PHE A 498 -16.39 -18.09 -20.16
C PHE A 498 -17.18 -18.90 -21.21
N PRO A 499 -16.86 -18.80 -22.51
CA PRO A 499 -17.63 -19.50 -23.55
C PRO A 499 -17.70 -21.02 -23.39
N ASP A 500 -16.63 -21.66 -22.90
CA ASP A 500 -16.54 -23.12 -22.81
C ASP A 500 -17.01 -23.68 -21.46
N THR A 501 -16.85 -22.93 -20.37
CA THR A 501 -17.19 -23.38 -19.01
C THR A 501 -18.48 -22.73 -18.47
N GLY A 502 -19.03 -21.72 -19.14
CA GLY A 502 -20.26 -21.05 -18.75
C GLY A 502 -20.07 -19.99 -17.66
N GLU A 503 -21.17 -19.66 -16.98
CA GLU A 503 -21.23 -18.58 -15.99
C GLU A 503 -20.97 -19.10 -14.56
N MET A 504 -20.19 -18.33 -13.81
CA MET A 504 -19.93 -18.51 -12.39
C MET A 504 -20.29 -17.21 -11.67
N GLU A 505 -21.13 -17.30 -10.65
CA GLU A 505 -21.56 -16.14 -9.85
C GLU A 505 -21.25 -16.34 -8.37
N ILE A 506 -20.84 -15.25 -7.70
CA ILE A 506 -20.81 -15.15 -6.24
C ILE A 506 -21.66 -13.94 -5.85
N GLY A 507 -22.76 -14.18 -5.13
CA GLY A 507 -23.61 -13.12 -4.62
C GLY A 507 -22.89 -12.25 -3.59
N LYS A 508 -22.46 -12.86 -2.47
CA LYS A 508 -21.61 -12.21 -1.46
C LYS A 508 -20.69 -13.23 -0.79
N THR A 509 -19.46 -12.87 -0.49
CA THR A 509 -18.56 -13.62 0.39
C THR A 509 -17.94 -12.65 1.37
N GLU A 510 -17.89 -13.03 2.64
CA GLU A 510 -17.29 -12.28 3.74
C GLU A 510 -16.41 -13.24 4.54
N PHE A 511 -15.21 -12.80 4.89
CA PHE A 511 -14.28 -13.55 5.71
C PHE A 511 -13.58 -12.59 6.64
N ASN A 512 -13.60 -12.89 7.93
CA ASN A 512 -12.94 -12.12 8.97
C ASN A 512 -12.25 -13.09 9.92
N ILE A 513 -10.96 -12.86 10.15
CA ILE A 513 -10.16 -13.64 11.07
C ILE A 513 -9.44 -12.70 12.02
N SER A 514 -9.39 -13.05 13.30
CA SER A 514 -8.59 -12.30 14.27
C SER A 514 -8.06 -13.19 15.39
N THR A 515 -6.98 -12.74 16.02
CA THR A 515 -6.35 -13.42 17.15
C THR A 515 -6.08 -12.46 18.29
N THR A 516 -6.48 -12.87 19.49
CA THR A 516 -6.06 -12.26 20.75
C THR A 516 -4.85 -12.98 21.35
N VAL A 517 -4.54 -14.17 20.84
CA VAL A 517 -3.45 -15.04 21.30
C VAL A 517 -2.74 -15.64 20.08
N PRO A 518 -1.85 -14.89 19.41
CA PRO A 518 -1.19 -15.38 18.21
C PRO A 518 -0.28 -16.59 18.49
N PRO A 519 -0.05 -17.46 17.50
CA PRO A 519 -0.37 -17.27 16.08
C PRO A 519 -1.71 -17.86 15.63
N ILE A 520 -2.42 -18.59 16.50
CA ILE A 520 -3.68 -19.25 16.14
C ILE A 520 -4.84 -18.26 16.27
N PRO A 521 -5.67 -18.09 15.24
CA PRO A 521 -6.88 -17.28 15.31
C PRO A 521 -7.82 -17.72 16.43
N THR A 522 -8.28 -16.74 17.22
CA THR A 522 -9.27 -16.94 18.28
C THR A 522 -10.66 -16.50 17.84
N SER A 523 -10.80 -15.90 16.67
CA SER A 523 -12.08 -15.54 16.04
C SER A 523 -12.00 -15.83 14.54
N LEU A 524 -13.06 -16.44 14.01
CA LEU A 524 -13.26 -16.73 12.61
C LEU A 524 -14.73 -16.52 12.27
N TYR A 525 -14.97 -15.68 11.27
CA TYR A 525 -16.26 -15.56 10.62
C TYR A 525 -16.04 -15.71 9.11
N ALA A 526 -16.77 -16.62 8.49
CA ALA A 526 -16.73 -16.84 7.05
C ALA A 526 -18.17 -17.05 6.57
N LYS A 527 -18.57 -16.40 5.49
CA LYS A 527 -19.91 -16.51 4.94
C LYS A 527 -19.85 -16.38 3.43
N THR A 528 -20.50 -17.29 2.73
CA THR A 528 -20.71 -17.18 1.28
C THR A 528 -22.20 -17.35 1.00
N GLU A 529 -22.77 -16.43 0.24
CA GLU A 529 -24.17 -16.44 -0.17
C GLU A 529 -24.28 -16.45 -1.69
N GLY A 530 -25.09 -17.39 -2.20
CA GLY A 530 -25.46 -17.45 -3.60
C GLY A 530 -24.30 -17.75 -4.54
N LEU A 531 -23.35 -18.61 -4.16
CA LEU A 531 -22.40 -19.18 -5.11
C LEU A 531 -23.17 -20.03 -6.12
N LYS A 532 -23.05 -19.73 -7.41
CA LYS A 532 -23.63 -20.51 -8.50
C LYS A 532 -22.54 -21.02 -9.43
N ALA A 533 -22.63 -22.29 -9.78
CA ALA A 533 -21.76 -22.92 -10.75
C ALA A 533 -22.49 -24.02 -11.53
N SER A 534 -22.12 -24.22 -12.79
CA SER A 534 -22.55 -25.37 -13.58
C SER A 534 -22.08 -26.68 -12.94
N VAL A 535 -22.95 -27.69 -12.91
CA VAL A 535 -22.59 -29.04 -12.44
C VAL A 535 -21.46 -29.65 -13.27
N GLU A 536 -21.33 -29.24 -14.54
CA GLU A 536 -20.27 -29.71 -15.44
C GLU A 536 -18.87 -29.24 -14.99
N ASN A 537 -18.77 -28.16 -14.21
CA ASN A 537 -17.51 -27.58 -13.73
C ASN A 537 -17.09 -28.09 -12.34
N ILE A 538 -17.82 -29.06 -11.77
CA ILE A 538 -17.48 -29.63 -10.46
C ILE A 538 -16.40 -30.71 -10.65
N ASP A 539 -15.22 -30.50 -10.08
CA ASP A 539 -14.07 -31.40 -10.19
C ASP A 539 -14.30 -32.78 -9.55
N ASP A 540 -15.12 -32.84 -8.50
CA ASP A 540 -15.42 -34.09 -7.82
C ASP A 540 -16.44 -34.92 -8.63
N GLU A 541 -15.96 -36.00 -9.26
CA GLU A 541 -16.76 -36.88 -10.13
C GLU A 541 -17.98 -37.48 -9.40
N GLU A 542 -17.87 -37.78 -8.10
CA GLU A 542 -18.96 -38.37 -7.32
C GLU A 542 -20.05 -37.32 -7.03
N ALA A 543 -19.65 -36.12 -6.63
CA ALA A 543 -20.55 -34.98 -6.42
C ALA A 543 -21.23 -34.58 -7.74
N GLN A 544 -20.46 -34.47 -8.83
CA GLN A 544 -20.99 -34.20 -10.16
C GLN A 544 -22.04 -35.24 -10.56
N ALA A 545 -21.71 -36.53 -10.47
CA ALA A 545 -22.63 -37.62 -10.80
C ALA A 545 -23.88 -37.62 -9.92
N LEU A 546 -23.75 -37.22 -8.64
CA LEU A 546 -24.88 -37.07 -7.73
C LEU A 546 -25.77 -35.89 -8.12
N PHE A 547 -25.21 -34.72 -8.44
CA PHE A 547 -26.00 -33.56 -8.84
C PHE A 547 -26.71 -33.78 -10.18
N GLN A 548 -26.02 -34.40 -11.16
CA GLN A 548 -26.64 -34.81 -12.43
C GLN A 548 -27.78 -35.80 -12.21
N ALA A 549 -27.58 -36.77 -11.32
CA ALA A 549 -28.60 -37.74 -10.91
C ALA A 549 -29.84 -37.10 -10.27
N LEU A 550 -29.65 -36.00 -9.53
CA LEU A 550 -30.73 -35.21 -8.94
C LEU A 550 -31.45 -34.30 -9.96
N GLY A 551 -31.02 -34.33 -11.23
CA GLY A 551 -31.56 -33.51 -12.30
C GLY A 551 -31.14 -32.05 -12.24
N LEU A 552 -30.05 -31.74 -11.53
CA LEU A 552 -29.51 -30.39 -11.41
C LEU A 552 -28.54 -30.14 -12.57
N THR A 553 -28.68 -28.97 -13.19
CA THR A 553 -27.72 -28.45 -14.19
C THR A 553 -26.81 -27.38 -13.57
N GLU A 554 -27.28 -26.74 -12.51
CA GLU A 554 -26.58 -25.71 -11.75
C GLU A 554 -26.69 -26.03 -10.26
N VAL A 555 -25.64 -25.72 -9.50
CA VAL A 555 -25.64 -25.80 -8.04
C VAL A 555 -25.60 -24.39 -7.48
N GLN A 556 -26.56 -24.07 -6.61
CA GLN A 556 -26.51 -22.90 -5.75
C GLN A 556 -26.18 -23.33 -4.32
N TRP A 557 -25.08 -22.78 -3.78
CA TRP A 557 -24.57 -23.10 -2.45
C TRP A 557 -24.40 -21.81 -1.62
N SER A 558 -24.78 -21.87 -0.35
CA SER A 558 -24.44 -20.87 0.66
C SER A 558 -23.84 -21.55 1.90
N ASN A 559 -22.92 -20.88 2.57
CA ASN A 559 -22.31 -21.36 3.80
C ASN A 559 -22.12 -20.22 4.81
N GLU A 560 -22.00 -20.59 6.08
CA GLU A 560 -21.63 -19.67 7.15
C GLU A 560 -20.88 -20.43 8.25
N THR A 561 -19.77 -19.89 8.71
CA THR A 561 -18.98 -20.38 9.84
C THR A 561 -18.73 -19.23 10.81
N ARG A 562 -19.02 -19.42 12.09
CA ARG A 562 -18.75 -18.50 13.19
C ARG A 562 -18.14 -19.26 14.36
N LEU A 563 -16.90 -18.94 14.68
CA LEU A 563 -16.14 -19.52 15.77
C LEU A 563 -15.44 -18.38 16.53
N TYR A 564 -15.53 -18.35 17.85
CA TYR A 564 -14.76 -17.42 18.65
C TYR A 564 -14.44 -17.98 20.04
N TRP A 565 -13.33 -17.54 20.60
CA TRP A 565 -12.90 -17.79 21.96
C TRP A 565 -12.78 -16.48 22.72
N ASP A 566 -13.34 -16.45 23.93
CA ASP A 566 -13.30 -15.29 24.81
C ASP A 566 -12.32 -15.53 25.96
N GLU A 567 -11.30 -14.67 26.07
CA GLU A 567 -10.23 -14.83 27.05
C GLU A 567 -10.71 -14.69 28.51
N ALA A 568 -11.68 -13.81 28.75
CA ALA A 568 -12.16 -13.51 30.09
C ALA A 568 -12.97 -14.66 30.69
N THR A 569 -13.82 -15.28 29.87
CA THR A 569 -14.70 -16.39 30.26
C THR A 569 -14.08 -17.76 30.00
N LYS A 570 -13.11 -17.84 29.09
CA LYS A 570 -12.51 -19.09 28.57
C LYS A 570 -13.51 -19.97 27.83
N ASP A 571 -14.55 -19.36 27.25
CA ASP A 571 -15.54 -20.05 26.45
C ASP A 571 -15.09 -20.08 24.99
N LEU A 572 -15.01 -21.29 24.40
CA LEU A 572 -14.87 -21.49 22.96
C LEU A 572 -16.24 -21.82 22.37
N THR A 573 -16.73 -20.99 21.47
CA THR A 573 -18.06 -21.11 20.90
C THR A 573 -17.98 -21.27 19.39
N LEU A 574 -18.38 -22.46 18.91
CA LEU A 574 -18.80 -22.64 17.53
C LEU A 574 -20.27 -22.24 17.45
N GLU A 575 -20.52 -20.97 17.17
CA GLU A 575 -21.87 -20.42 17.10
C GLU A 575 -22.65 -21.09 15.96
N ARG A 576 -21.99 -21.28 14.81
CA ARG A 576 -22.61 -21.90 13.64
C ARG A 576 -21.56 -22.42 12.65
N ILE A 577 -21.78 -23.60 12.10
CA ILE A 577 -21.31 -24.03 10.78
C ILE A 577 -22.56 -24.41 10.01
N MET A 578 -22.85 -23.72 8.90
CA MET A 578 -24.03 -23.93 8.08
C MET A 578 -23.60 -24.12 6.64
N ILE A 579 -24.21 -25.12 5.99
CA ILE A 579 -24.11 -25.38 4.56
C ILE A 579 -25.54 -25.55 4.05
N ASP A 580 -25.89 -24.80 3.02
CA ASP A 580 -27.19 -24.85 2.36
C ASP A 580 -27.00 -25.01 0.87
N VAL A 581 -27.45 -26.13 0.33
CA VAL A 581 -27.37 -26.43 -1.10
C VAL A 581 -28.78 -26.53 -1.64
N GLN A 582 -29.14 -25.61 -2.54
CA GLN A 582 -30.50 -25.49 -3.07
C GLN A 582 -30.94 -26.82 -3.70
N GLY A 583 -32.09 -27.33 -3.26
CA GLY A 583 -32.62 -28.58 -3.76
C GLY A 583 -32.01 -29.85 -3.15
N PHE A 584 -31.00 -29.72 -2.29
CA PHE A 584 -30.45 -30.81 -1.49
C PHE A 584 -30.92 -30.67 -0.04
N GLY A 585 -30.56 -29.57 0.61
CA GLY A 585 -30.93 -29.31 1.99
C GLY A 585 -29.91 -28.43 2.71
N ARG A 586 -30.23 -28.14 3.98
CA ARG A 586 -29.40 -27.34 4.88
C ARG A 586 -28.93 -28.15 6.07
N ALA A 587 -27.62 -28.18 6.29
CA ALA A 587 -27.01 -28.73 7.51
C ALA A 587 -26.47 -27.59 8.37
N GLU A 588 -26.69 -27.66 9.68
CA GLU A 588 -26.21 -26.68 10.65
C GLU A 588 -25.66 -27.38 11.89
N LEU A 589 -24.45 -26.99 12.33
CA LEU A 589 -23.79 -27.45 13.54
C LEU A 589 -23.47 -26.26 14.45
N SER A 590 -23.72 -26.40 15.75
CA SER A 590 -23.21 -25.49 16.77
C SER A 590 -22.67 -26.29 17.96
N ALA A 591 -21.67 -25.73 18.65
CA ALA A 591 -21.07 -26.34 19.83
C ALA A 591 -20.48 -25.30 20.78
N LYS A 592 -20.48 -25.60 22.08
CA LYS A 592 -19.86 -24.76 23.10
C LYS A 592 -18.97 -25.57 24.03
N PHE A 593 -17.80 -25.03 24.31
CA PHE A 593 -16.84 -25.54 25.28
C PHE A 593 -16.51 -24.45 26.29
N ALA A 594 -16.40 -24.83 27.56
CA ALA A 594 -16.02 -23.95 28.65
C ALA A 594 -14.63 -24.33 29.18
N ASN A 595 -14.00 -23.41 29.91
CA ASN A 595 -12.69 -23.62 30.53
C ASN A 595 -11.60 -24.04 29.51
N VAL A 596 -11.63 -23.46 28.32
CA VAL A 596 -10.61 -23.66 27.28
C VAL A 596 -9.41 -22.76 27.58
N PRO A 597 -8.24 -23.31 27.98
CA PRO A 597 -7.08 -22.49 28.35
C PRO A 597 -6.43 -21.82 27.13
N LYS A 598 -5.81 -20.66 27.34
CA LYS A 598 -5.15 -19.88 26.28
C LYS A 598 -4.02 -20.64 25.60
N GLU A 599 -3.40 -21.56 26.33
CA GLU A 599 -2.30 -22.41 25.88
C GLU A 599 -2.71 -23.30 24.70
N LEU A 600 -4.02 -23.54 24.48
CA LEU A 600 -4.53 -24.23 23.30
C LEU A 600 -4.20 -23.47 22.00
N PHE A 601 -4.17 -22.14 22.05
CA PHE A 601 -3.93 -21.26 20.91
C PHE A 601 -2.48 -20.75 20.87
N GLU A 602 -1.90 -20.48 22.05
CA GLU A 602 -0.54 -19.95 22.19
C GLU A 602 0.54 -20.98 21.82
N ASP A 603 0.35 -22.24 22.20
CA ASP A 603 1.33 -23.32 22.04
C ASP A 603 0.62 -24.67 21.80
N PRO A 604 -0.05 -24.84 20.64
CA PRO A 604 -0.88 -26.02 20.36
C PRO A 604 -0.10 -27.34 20.43
N GLU A 605 1.17 -27.35 20.02
CA GLU A 605 2.01 -28.55 19.96
C GLU A 605 2.63 -28.91 21.33
N GLY A 606 2.93 -27.92 22.17
CA GLY A 606 3.44 -28.11 23.52
C GLY A 606 2.32 -28.21 24.55
N GLN A 607 2.05 -27.09 25.25
CA GLN A 607 1.08 -27.06 26.36
C GLN A 607 -0.38 -27.22 25.90
N GLY A 608 -0.67 -26.96 24.63
CA GLY A 608 -2.02 -27.01 24.05
C GLY A 608 -2.67 -28.39 24.11
N GLN A 609 -1.90 -29.47 24.05
CA GLN A 609 -2.43 -30.83 24.21
C GLN A 609 -3.01 -31.06 25.62
N VAL A 610 -2.32 -30.54 26.64
CA VAL A 610 -2.81 -30.59 28.02
C VAL A 610 -3.99 -29.64 28.19
N ALA A 611 -3.93 -28.46 27.58
CA ALA A 611 -5.01 -27.48 27.59
C ALA A 611 -6.32 -28.05 27.01
N ALA A 612 -6.26 -28.77 25.89
CA ALA A 612 -7.41 -29.40 25.24
C ALA A 612 -8.13 -30.39 26.18
N ILE A 613 -7.39 -31.15 26.99
CA ILE A 613 -7.96 -32.11 27.95
C ILE A 613 -8.71 -31.41 29.09
N MET A 614 -8.30 -30.18 29.44
CA MET A 614 -8.90 -29.38 30.51
C MET A 614 -10.21 -28.70 30.11
N ALA A 615 -10.50 -28.63 28.81
CA ALA A 615 -11.74 -28.11 28.28
C ALA A 615 -12.95 -28.95 28.75
N GLN A 616 -14.11 -28.29 28.81
CA GLN A 616 -15.37 -28.92 29.21
C GLN A 616 -16.39 -28.77 28.10
N PHE A 617 -16.98 -29.87 27.66
CA PHE A 617 -18.09 -29.87 26.71
C PHE A 617 -19.36 -29.34 27.40
N VAL A 618 -19.98 -28.30 26.82
CA VAL A 618 -21.19 -27.68 27.37
C VAL A 618 -22.43 -28.16 26.62
N ASN A 619 -22.45 -27.99 25.29
CA ASN A 619 -23.53 -28.44 24.43
C ASN A 619 -23.09 -28.52 22.96
N ALA A 620 -23.88 -29.24 22.16
CA ALA A 620 -23.82 -29.20 20.71
C ALA A 620 -25.20 -29.48 20.09
N SER A 621 -25.45 -28.94 18.90
CA SER A 621 -26.67 -29.17 18.13
C SER A 621 -26.31 -29.37 16.67
N LEU A 622 -26.80 -30.46 16.08
CA LEU A 622 -26.77 -30.72 14.65
C LEU A 622 -28.21 -30.68 14.12
N VAL A 623 -28.47 -29.89 13.09
CA VAL A 623 -29.78 -29.77 12.45
C VAL A 623 -29.59 -30.02 10.96
N PHE A 624 -30.35 -30.96 10.40
CA PHE A 624 -30.47 -31.16 8.96
C PHE A 624 -31.91 -30.86 8.54
N LYS A 625 -32.09 -30.01 7.53
CA LYS A 625 -33.37 -29.72 6.92
C LYS A 625 -33.33 -30.18 5.47
N ASP A 626 -34.19 -31.14 5.13
CA ASP A 626 -34.33 -31.62 3.76
C ASP A 626 -34.94 -30.53 2.86
N ASP A 627 -34.35 -30.32 1.68
CA ASP A 627 -34.90 -29.46 0.62
C ASP A 627 -35.05 -30.25 -0.69
N GLY A 628 -35.32 -31.55 -0.58
CA GLY A 628 -35.55 -32.44 -1.71
C GLY A 628 -34.50 -33.51 -1.96
N LEU A 629 -33.47 -33.63 -1.11
CA LEU A 629 -32.54 -34.78 -1.14
C LEU A 629 -33.31 -36.09 -0.95
N ALA A 630 -34.18 -36.19 0.04
CA ALA A 630 -34.94 -37.40 0.30
C ALA A 630 -35.95 -37.69 -0.83
N ALA A 631 -36.59 -36.66 -1.37
CA ALA A 631 -37.58 -36.80 -2.44
C ALA A 631 -36.97 -37.21 -3.79
N ARG A 632 -35.78 -36.68 -4.13
CA ARG A 632 -35.11 -36.91 -5.44
C ARG A 632 -33.99 -37.95 -5.36
N GLY A 633 -33.18 -37.89 -4.31
CA GLY A 633 -32.00 -38.72 -4.13
C GLY A 633 -32.30 -40.16 -3.74
N LEU A 634 -33.27 -40.41 -2.83
CA LEU A 634 -33.60 -41.77 -2.41
C LEU A 634 -34.09 -42.66 -3.57
N PRO A 635 -35.04 -42.22 -4.43
CA PRO A 635 -35.43 -43.01 -5.59
C PRO A 635 -34.27 -43.32 -6.53
N HIS A 636 -33.42 -42.33 -6.79
CA HIS A 636 -32.27 -42.50 -7.68
C HIS A 636 -31.23 -43.49 -7.14
N MET A 637 -30.90 -43.39 -5.84
CA MET A 637 -29.99 -44.34 -5.19
C MET A 637 -30.58 -45.76 -5.14
N ALA A 638 -31.89 -45.90 -4.89
CA ALA A 638 -32.58 -47.18 -4.92
C ALA A 638 -32.54 -47.83 -6.32
N GLU A 639 -32.73 -47.02 -7.38
CA GLU A 639 -32.62 -47.46 -8.77
C GLU A 639 -31.20 -47.96 -9.10
N LYS A 640 -30.15 -47.22 -8.70
CA LYS A 640 -28.75 -47.67 -8.84
C LYS A 640 -28.49 -49.01 -8.15
N GLN A 641 -29.16 -49.28 -7.04
CA GLN A 641 -29.06 -50.55 -6.30
C GLN A 641 -30.01 -51.65 -6.82
N GLY A 642 -30.88 -51.34 -7.80
CA GLY A 642 -31.84 -52.28 -8.37
C GLY A 642 -32.94 -52.72 -7.39
N ILE A 643 -33.27 -51.90 -6.39
CA ILE A 643 -34.29 -52.19 -5.38
C ILE A 643 -35.37 -51.09 -5.32
N PRO A 644 -36.60 -51.41 -4.86
CA PRO A 644 -37.62 -50.38 -4.67
C PRO A 644 -37.23 -49.34 -3.61
N THR A 645 -37.60 -48.07 -3.81
CA THR A 645 -37.29 -46.96 -2.88
C THR A 645 -37.70 -47.25 -1.44
N GLU A 646 -38.85 -47.90 -1.21
CA GLU A 646 -39.29 -48.25 0.16
C GLU A 646 -38.39 -49.31 0.82
N VAL A 647 -37.84 -50.23 0.02
CA VAL A 647 -36.87 -51.21 0.51
C VAL A 647 -35.55 -50.52 0.84
N PHE A 648 -35.11 -49.58 0.01
CA PHE A 648 -33.90 -48.79 0.28
C PHE A 648 -34.05 -47.91 1.53
N ARG A 649 -35.21 -47.26 1.70
CA ARG A 649 -35.56 -46.47 2.89
C ARG A 649 -35.48 -47.32 4.16
N ALA A 650 -36.13 -48.49 4.16
CA ALA A 650 -36.08 -49.42 5.27
C ALA A 650 -34.65 -49.93 5.55
N ALA A 651 -33.83 -50.11 4.50
CA ALA A 651 -32.43 -50.48 4.65
C ALA A 651 -31.61 -49.36 5.32
N LEU A 652 -31.83 -48.08 4.98
CA LEU A 652 -31.16 -46.95 5.63
C LEU A 652 -31.53 -46.83 7.12
N VAL A 653 -32.81 -46.99 7.47
CA VAL A 653 -33.22 -47.08 8.88
C VAL A 653 -32.52 -48.24 9.57
N GLY A 654 -32.50 -49.42 8.94
CA GLY A 654 -31.81 -50.60 9.46
C GLY A 654 -30.32 -50.37 9.70
N GLN A 655 -29.64 -49.67 8.78
CA GLN A 655 -28.23 -49.30 8.92
C GLN A 655 -27.99 -48.31 10.07
N ALA A 656 -28.83 -47.27 10.19
CA ALA A 656 -28.74 -46.31 11.30
C ALA A 656 -28.95 -47.00 12.66
N VAL A 657 -29.94 -47.89 12.75
CA VAL A 657 -30.20 -48.70 13.95
C VAL A 657 -29.00 -49.58 14.27
N GLU A 658 -28.44 -50.29 13.28
CA GLU A 658 -27.28 -51.14 13.51
C GLU A 658 -26.03 -50.34 13.93
N ALA A 659 -25.79 -49.18 13.32
CA ALA A 659 -24.72 -48.27 13.73
C ALA A 659 -24.90 -47.82 15.19
N SER A 660 -26.13 -47.49 15.60
CA SER A 660 -26.42 -47.11 16.99
C SER A 660 -26.21 -48.26 17.98
N ARG A 661 -26.45 -49.52 17.59
CA ARG A 661 -26.22 -50.69 18.45
C ARG A 661 -24.76 -50.89 18.79
N GLN A 662 -23.83 -50.44 17.93
CA GLN A 662 -22.39 -50.50 18.22
C GLN A 662 -21.99 -49.66 19.43
N ILE A 663 -22.79 -48.63 19.76
CA ILE A 663 -22.61 -47.81 20.96
C ILE A 663 -23.07 -48.60 22.21
N GLY A 664 -24.02 -49.53 22.07
CA GLY A 664 -24.49 -50.39 23.16
C GLY A 664 -25.50 -49.73 24.11
N ASN A 665 -26.20 -48.68 23.67
CA ASN A 665 -27.21 -47.97 24.45
C ASN A 665 -28.62 -48.19 23.85
N ASP A 666 -29.45 -48.97 24.55
CA ASP A 666 -30.78 -49.37 24.07
C ASP A 666 -31.72 -48.17 23.86
N ASN A 667 -31.64 -47.15 24.73
CA ASN A 667 -32.47 -45.94 24.62
C ASN A 667 -32.12 -45.14 23.36
N LEU A 668 -30.83 -44.95 23.09
CA LEU A 668 -30.36 -44.31 21.87
C LEU A 668 -30.82 -45.10 20.63
N THR A 669 -30.67 -46.42 20.63
CA THR A 669 -31.11 -47.26 19.51
C THR A 669 -32.60 -47.14 19.25
N ALA A 670 -33.43 -47.10 20.30
CA ALA A 670 -34.87 -46.89 20.17
C ALA A 670 -35.19 -45.50 19.58
N MET A 671 -34.53 -44.43 20.06
CA MET A 671 -34.68 -43.08 19.51
C MET A 671 -34.27 -43.01 18.04
N VAL A 672 -33.12 -43.59 17.68
CA VAL A 672 -32.65 -43.63 16.28
C VAL A 672 -33.67 -44.35 15.40
N GLN A 673 -34.19 -45.51 15.84
CA GLN A 673 -35.19 -46.24 15.08
C GLN A 673 -36.45 -45.41 14.83
N GLU A 674 -37.01 -44.78 15.87
CA GLU A 674 -38.24 -44.00 15.78
C GLU A 674 -38.04 -42.78 14.87
N GLN A 675 -37.01 -41.97 15.14
CA GLN A 675 -36.82 -40.68 14.48
C GLN A 675 -36.27 -40.82 13.06
N ALA A 676 -35.41 -41.81 12.78
CA ALA A 676 -34.96 -42.09 11.42
C ALA A 676 -36.12 -42.58 10.54
N THR A 677 -37.02 -43.41 11.09
CA THR A 677 -38.23 -43.84 10.38
C THR A 677 -39.12 -42.63 10.08
N LYS A 678 -39.40 -41.80 11.08
CA LYS A 678 -40.24 -40.61 10.93
C LYS A 678 -39.68 -39.64 9.88
N PHE A 679 -38.39 -39.32 9.97
CA PHE A 679 -37.72 -38.43 9.01
C PHE A 679 -37.75 -38.98 7.59
N LEU A 680 -37.43 -40.27 7.41
CA LEU A 680 -37.43 -40.83 6.08
C LEU A 680 -38.84 -40.98 5.51
N GLU A 681 -39.88 -41.26 6.30
CA GLU A 681 -41.26 -41.33 5.80
C GLU A 681 -41.82 -39.95 5.40
N ASN A 682 -41.51 -38.90 6.17
CA ASN A 682 -41.93 -37.54 5.89
C ASN A 682 -40.74 -36.57 6.08
N PRO A 683 -39.88 -36.42 5.04
CA PRO A 683 -38.68 -35.59 5.13
C PRO A 683 -39.01 -34.15 5.49
N GLY A 684 -38.30 -33.64 6.49
CA GLY A 684 -38.48 -32.30 7.04
C GLY A 684 -37.21 -31.88 7.76
N THR A 685 -37.30 -31.63 9.07
CA THR A 685 -36.13 -31.32 9.90
C THR A 685 -35.76 -32.53 10.75
N LEU A 686 -34.47 -32.88 10.79
CA LEU A 686 -33.86 -33.79 11.75
C LEU A 686 -32.92 -33.00 12.66
N LYS A 687 -33.14 -33.06 13.97
CA LYS A 687 -32.33 -32.36 14.97
C LYS A 687 -31.75 -33.34 15.98
N VAL A 688 -30.45 -33.27 16.18
CA VAL A 688 -29.69 -34.01 17.20
C VAL A 688 -29.09 -33.00 18.16
N THR A 689 -29.39 -33.12 19.46
CA THR A 689 -28.83 -32.23 20.49
C THR A 689 -28.11 -33.02 21.55
N MET A 690 -27.00 -32.46 22.03
CA MET A 690 -26.25 -32.91 23.21
C MET A 690 -26.25 -31.74 24.19
N SER A 691 -26.85 -31.92 25.37
CA SER A 691 -27.04 -30.85 26.36
C SER A 691 -27.04 -31.43 27.78
N PRO A 692 -25.87 -31.86 28.28
CA PRO A 692 -25.74 -32.39 29.64
C PRO A 692 -26.17 -31.34 30.68
N GLU A 693 -26.64 -31.80 31.85
CA GLU A 693 -27.09 -30.89 32.92
C GLU A 693 -25.95 -30.00 33.47
N LYS A 694 -24.70 -30.46 33.34
CA LYS A 694 -23.48 -29.75 33.74
C LYS A 694 -22.42 -29.92 32.65
N PRO A 695 -21.51 -28.96 32.48
CA PRO A 695 -20.36 -29.12 31.60
C PRO A 695 -19.58 -30.40 31.92
N VAL A 696 -19.26 -31.18 30.90
CA VAL A 696 -18.59 -32.49 31.01
C VAL A 696 -17.11 -32.33 30.65
N PRO A 697 -16.16 -32.61 31.54
CA PRO A 697 -14.73 -32.53 31.23
C PRO A 697 -14.35 -33.46 30.07
N PHE A 698 -13.49 -32.98 29.17
CA PHE A 698 -13.06 -33.78 28.00
C PHE A 698 -12.34 -35.06 28.42
N ALA A 699 -11.56 -35.02 29.51
CA ALA A 699 -10.97 -36.20 30.14
C ALA A 699 -11.99 -37.31 30.48
N GLN A 700 -13.21 -36.93 30.90
CA GLN A 700 -14.28 -37.88 31.18
C GLN A 700 -14.83 -38.50 29.90
N ILE A 701 -15.00 -37.69 28.83
CA ILE A 701 -15.45 -38.18 27.51
C ILE A 701 -14.45 -39.19 26.96
N LEU A 702 -13.14 -38.87 27.01
CA LEU A 702 -12.06 -39.77 26.61
C LEU A 702 -12.06 -41.07 27.44
N GLY A 703 -12.30 -40.97 28.75
CA GLY A 703 -12.45 -42.14 29.63
C GLY A 703 -13.65 -43.02 29.28
N SER A 704 -14.75 -42.41 28.83
CA SER A 704 -15.96 -43.11 28.40
C SER A 704 -15.82 -43.85 27.06
N ILE A 705 -14.74 -43.67 26.29
CA ILE A 705 -14.45 -44.50 25.10
C ILE A 705 -14.27 -45.98 25.48
N ALA A 706 -13.82 -46.28 26.70
CA ALA A 706 -13.75 -47.66 27.21
C ALA A 706 -15.12 -48.27 27.54
N ALA A 707 -16.17 -47.43 27.64
CA ALA A 707 -17.55 -47.81 27.92
C ALA A 707 -18.52 -46.91 27.12
N PRO A 708 -18.51 -47.02 25.77
CA PRO A 708 -19.20 -46.08 24.89
C PRO A 708 -20.71 -46.04 25.11
N GLN A 709 -21.30 -47.08 25.68
CA GLN A 709 -22.72 -47.16 26.04
C GLN A 709 -23.17 -46.09 27.03
N THR A 710 -22.24 -45.51 27.79
CA THR A 710 -22.53 -44.45 28.78
C THR A 710 -22.55 -43.06 28.17
N LEU A 711 -21.98 -42.86 26.97
CA LEU A 711 -21.86 -41.55 26.34
C LEU A 711 -23.21 -40.90 26.03
N PRO A 712 -24.23 -41.60 25.50
CA PRO A 712 -25.51 -40.97 25.16
C PRO A 712 -26.21 -40.38 26.38
N ASP A 713 -26.17 -41.09 27.50
CA ASP A 713 -26.76 -40.61 28.76
C ASP A 713 -25.91 -39.48 29.38
N LEU A 714 -24.58 -39.61 29.33
CA LEU A 714 -23.65 -38.59 29.85
C LEU A 714 -23.81 -37.25 29.12
N LEU A 715 -23.94 -37.28 27.78
CA LEU A 715 -24.07 -36.10 26.93
C LEU A 715 -25.54 -35.64 26.77
N ASN A 716 -26.49 -36.38 27.37
CA ASN A 716 -27.92 -36.15 27.25
C ASN A 716 -28.35 -36.00 25.78
N VAL A 717 -28.05 -37.02 24.98
CA VAL A 717 -28.35 -37.05 23.54
C VAL A 717 -29.86 -37.13 23.32
N ASN A 718 -30.37 -36.27 22.46
CA ASN A 718 -31.77 -36.28 22.02
C ASN A 718 -31.85 -36.13 20.50
N ILE A 719 -32.74 -36.90 19.87
CA ILE A 719 -32.97 -36.91 18.42
C ILE A 719 -34.46 -36.61 18.19
N VAL A 720 -34.76 -35.69 17.29
CA VAL A 720 -36.14 -35.31 16.93
C VAL A 720 -36.23 -35.12 15.42
N ALA A 721 -37.22 -35.74 14.80
CA ALA A 721 -37.64 -35.46 13.43
C ALA A 721 -39.04 -34.82 13.44
N ASP A 722 -39.31 -33.89 12.52
CA ASP A 722 -40.60 -33.18 12.40
C ASP A 722 -41.68 -33.94 11.63
#